data_AF-A0AAD2H2D4-F1
#
_entry.id   AF-A0AAD2H2D4-F1
#
_cell.length_a   1.000
_cell.length_b   1.000
_cell.length_c   1.000
_cell.angle_alpha   90.00
_cell.angle_beta   90.00
_cell.angle_gamma   90.00
#
_symmetry.space_group_name_H-M   'P 1'
#
loop_
_entity.id
_entity.type
_entity.pdbx_description
1 polymer ?
#
loop_
_entity_poly.entity_id
_entity_poly.type
_entity_poly.pdbx_seq_one_letter_code
_entity_poly.pdbx_strand_id
1 'polypeptide(L)'
;MNVLEDHPELQKMLMEGLSAELKKAKTEIALLKDQQESLKARSSSTPSFQDPSHVGIDANESSNLRLDAEQGRSLRAVRTLVLIKVRKLMAALEQQIEDKYAHIRKRETELKEREDANEERHTQLSLRHQSLREEIDSQRSGPIPLSDPEVRQRACTECEVLRTVNQSSSSSFRASDPLKKLRDFHSRVSNEESDERLIRSGGSDVRALQEQLCQLQAERRHRERGFEGLAAELVTAKEDYRLHQNLLIQACNTETTNLRTANQILNSEIIQLQKDGGNRDAKIWDLESKLVTAVYARPIKQEEDEIKGLKEVFCFLELCTHLIHYKKLAIATSNERMSIIKLNSHKKKYQELTMNLTEKRNEVTMLQRQIHDLEKSARRHQESSKTKEKQLTAEKNALQGQIRELQDAEISRMMRRSASHSEEWRATENFARLQATYNSVVAEKDSILAELQKWRSQKTPAAASDLPRAVASSDLEVRKTAEKMIEDTRNYKAQLHAWQLKAKKLQKQRDGLHRKLWDFENVEQNKQWDNHEDEEDQDYDGDDIDEEMLSWDERFSYIDFMDDTFDEPVDRAQFKEFEPIHDIDSEKPYDSFIHEVPRRVPSLHLPKRSVWTSKAQVHALAFAPTEKYNFQMNTWSPYTALQDRENQHFNLFMNKGEHVYYAGEYIVHSLREAHEPGSEVPWDISQAAIMRDMGLRSGQKNIVRNKFGTPFPPTECFGLQCVGFDHGLYMDLRAVYEAKRALSSTL
;
A
#
# COMPACT_ATOMS: atom_id res chain seq x y z
N MET A 1 15.68 17.00 4.96
CA MET A 1 16.35 16.05 5.86
C MET A 1 17.37 15.22 5.10
N ASN A 2 17.00 14.55 3.99
CA ASN A 2 17.97 13.83 3.16
C ASN A 2 19.12 14.73 2.65
N VAL A 3 18.82 15.97 2.23
CA VAL A 3 19.86 16.98 1.86
C VAL A 3 20.72 17.45 3.06
N LEU A 4 20.24 17.26 4.29
CA LEU A 4 20.97 17.65 5.52
C LEU A 4 21.87 16.51 6.04
N GLU A 5 21.54 15.24 5.78
CA GLU A 5 22.39 14.08 6.08
C GLU A 5 23.70 14.12 5.29
N ASP A 6 23.66 14.59 4.04
CA ASP A 6 24.84 14.70 3.18
C ASP A 6 25.68 15.98 3.41
N HIS A 7 25.19 16.91 4.23
CA HIS A 7 25.82 18.22 4.44
C HIS A 7 25.81 18.63 5.93
N PRO A 8 26.68 18.03 6.77
CA PRO A 8 26.68 18.22 8.22
C PRO A 8 26.96 19.66 8.67
N GLU A 9 27.67 20.45 7.86
CA GLU A 9 27.88 21.88 8.12
C GLU A 9 26.58 22.67 8.04
N LEU A 10 25.69 22.30 7.12
CA LEU A 10 24.40 22.95 6.93
C LEU A 10 23.43 22.58 8.06
N GLN A 11 23.49 21.35 8.54
CA GLN A 11 22.77 20.88 9.72
C GLN A 11 23.21 21.65 10.97
N LYS A 12 24.53 21.81 11.17
CA LYS A 12 25.08 22.59 12.28
C LYS A 12 24.62 24.04 12.25
N MET A 13 24.71 24.71 11.10
CA MET A 13 24.30 26.11 10.94
C MET A 13 22.81 26.32 11.27
N LEU A 14 21.95 25.37 10.86
CA LEU A 14 20.51 25.43 11.08
C LEU A 14 20.15 25.18 12.55
N MET A 15 20.85 24.24 13.21
CA MET A 15 20.70 23.97 14.65
C MET A 15 21.20 25.15 15.50
N GLU A 16 22.30 25.78 15.12
CA GLU A 16 22.82 26.98 15.79
C GLU A 16 21.85 28.18 15.64
N GLY A 17 21.27 28.37 14.45
CA GLY A 17 20.25 29.40 14.21
C GLY A 17 18.97 29.19 15.04
N LEU A 18 18.46 27.95 15.08
CA LEU A 18 17.29 27.60 15.90
C LEU A 18 17.59 27.75 17.41
N SER A 19 18.78 27.37 17.85
CA SER A 19 19.23 27.53 19.24
C SER A 19 19.32 29.01 19.64
N ALA A 20 19.79 29.88 18.75
CA ALA A 20 19.85 31.32 18.98
C ALA A 20 18.46 31.96 19.10
N GLU A 21 17.52 31.62 18.20
CA GLU A 21 16.14 32.11 18.28
C GLU A 21 15.40 31.56 19.51
N LEU A 22 15.67 30.31 19.92
CA LEU A 22 15.12 29.76 21.15
C LEU A 22 15.64 30.51 22.39
N LYS A 23 16.94 30.84 22.44
CA LYS A 23 17.51 31.65 23.52
C LYS A 23 16.86 33.03 23.58
N LYS A 24 16.66 33.68 22.42
CA LYS A 24 15.99 34.98 22.31
C LYS A 24 14.54 34.93 22.81
N ALA A 25 13.79 33.90 22.45
CA ALA A 25 12.43 33.68 22.94
C ALA A 25 12.39 33.45 24.46
N LYS A 26 13.35 32.70 25.01
CA LYS A 26 13.47 32.49 26.47
C LYS A 26 13.74 33.80 27.22
N THR A 27 14.62 34.66 26.70
CA THR A 27 14.88 35.98 27.29
C THR A 27 13.66 36.91 27.21
N GLU A 28 12.91 36.88 26.11
CA GLU A 28 11.69 37.69 25.97
C GLU A 28 10.60 37.24 26.96
N ILE A 29 10.44 35.92 27.16
CA ILE A 29 9.53 35.36 28.16
C ILE A 29 9.94 35.74 29.59
N ALA A 30 11.24 35.70 29.90
CA ALA A 30 11.75 36.11 31.22
C ALA A 30 11.43 37.59 31.49
N LEU A 31 11.66 38.47 30.51
CA LEU A 31 11.34 39.90 30.62
C LEU A 31 9.83 40.13 30.88
N LEU A 32 8.96 39.38 30.19
CA LEU A 32 7.51 39.48 30.38
C LEU A 32 7.07 38.99 31.77
N LYS A 33 7.74 37.98 32.33
CA LYS A 33 7.49 37.52 33.71
C LYS A 33 7.89 38.58 34.73
N ASP A 34 9.06 39.19 34.59
CA ASP A 34 9.52 40.27 35.48
C ASP A 34 8.56 41.48 35.43
N GLN A 35 8.06 41.83 34.25
CA GLN A 35 7.05 42.87 34.09
C GLN A 35 5.74 42.50 34.80
N GLN A 36 5.31 41.24 34.70
CA GLN A 36 4.11 40.75 35.39
C GLN A 36 4.27 40.80 36.92
N GLU A 37 5.43 40.43 37.44
CA GLU A 37 5.72 40.51 38.88
C GLU A 37 5.80 41.95 39.38
N SER A 38 6.38 42.86 38.59
CA SER A 38 6.39 44.29 38.89
C SER A 38 4.97 44.88 38.95
N LEU A 39 4.08 44.47 38.04
CA LEU A 39 2.68 44.89 38.04
C LEU A 39 1.92 44.33 39.26
N LYS A 40 2.18 43.07 39.65
CA LYS A 40 1.63 42.49 40.87
C LYS A 40 2.08 43.25 42.12
N ALA A 41 3.38 43.57 42.23
CA ALA A 41 3.93 44.33 43.37
C ALA A 41 3.33 45.75 43.48
N ARG A 42 3.04 46.42 42.36
CA ARG A 42 2.37 47.72 42.34
C ARG A 42 0.90 47.65 42.73
N SER A 43 0.21 46.55 42.41
CA SER A 43 -1.19 46.36 42.81
C SER A 43 -1.37 46.11 44.31
N SER A 44 -0.35 45.54 44.98
CA SER A 44 -0.35 45.28 46.42
C SER A 44 -0.02 46.50 47.30
N SER A 45 0.39 47.64 46.74
CA SER A 45 0.80 48.83 47.50
C SER A 45 -0.25 49.95 47.56
N THR A 46 -1.51 49.67 47.24
CA THR A 46 -2.57 50.67 47.31
C THR A 46 -2.90 50.95 48.79
N PRO A 47 -2.77 52.18 49.31
CA PRO A 47 -2.99 52.47 50.72
C PRO A 47 -4.46 52.27 51.07
N SER A 48 -4.73 51.48 52.12
CA SER A 48 -6.08 51.33 52.67
C SER A 48 -6.54 52.66 53.26
N PHE A 49 -7.36 53.41 52.51
CA PHE A 49 -8.14 54.49 53.10
C PHE A 49 -9.24 53.87 53.95
N GLN A 50 -9.03 53.88 55.26
CA GLN A 50 -10.07 53.62 56.26
C GLN A 50 -10.91 54.89 56.41
N ASP A 51 -12.14 54.86 55.92
CA ASP A 51 -13.23 55.66 56.49
C ASP A 51 -14.58 54.96 56.19
N PRO A 52 -15.23 54.31 57.18
CA PRO A 52 -16.47 53.59 56.96
C PRO A 52 -17.65 54.45 57.43
N SER A 53 -18.10 55.37 56.59
CA SER A 53 -19.47 55.86 56.74
C SER A 53 -20.07 56.32 55.42
N HIS A 54 -21.14 55.63 55.06
CA HIS A 54 -22.06 55.83 53.94
C HIS A 54 -21.66 55.37 52.53
N VAL A 55 -22.69 54.72 51.93
CA VAL A 55 -22.94 54.43 50.51
C VAL A 55 -22.52 53.03 50.01
N GLY A 56 -23.54 52.24 49.65
CA GLY A 56 -23.57 51.43 48.43
C GLY A 56 -22.71 50.17 48.37
N ILE A 57 -23.29 49.04 48.75
CA ILE A 57 -22.91 47.71 48.26
C ILE A 57 -23.14 47.74 46.74
N ASP A 58 -22.06 47.79 45.93
CA ASP A 58 -22.00 47.35 44.51
C ASP A 58 -20.66 47.67 43.80
N ALA A 59 -19.73 48.42 44.41
CA ALA A 59 -18.51 48.83 43.70
C ALA A 59 -17.35 47.81 43.73
N ASN A 60 -17.31 46.85 44.67
CA ASN A 60 -16.12 46.00 44.90
C ASN A 60 -16.10 44.69 44.07
N GLU A 61 -17.23 44.21 43.57
CA GLU A 61 -17.24 43.08 42.62
C GLU A 61 -16.83 43.52 41.21
N SER A 62 -17.09 44.78 40.85
CA SER A 62 -16.80 45.31 39.52
C SER A 62 -15.30 45.59 39.27
N SER A 63 -14.52 45.82 40.34
CA SER A 63 -13.05 46.00 40.25
C SER A 63 -12.30 44.67 40.04
N ASN A 64 -12.70 43.59 40.71
CA ASN A 64 -12.12 42.25 40.50
C ASN A 64 -12.47 41.66 39.13
N LEU A 65 -13.71 41.85 38.67
CA LEU A 65 -14.12 41.45 37.31
C LEU A 65 -13.35 42.22 36.21
N ARG A 66 -12.92 43.46 36.47
CA ARG A 66 -12.10 44.24 35.54
C ARG A 66 -10.67 43.73 35.44
N LEU A 67 -10.06 43.35 36.56
CA LEU A 67 -8.71 42.77 36.61
C LEU A 67 -8.67 41.40 35.90
N ASP A 68 -9.67 40.55 36.10
CA ASP A 68 -9.78 39.26 35.41
C ASP A 68 -10.03 39.44 33.90
N ALA A 69 -10.82 40.44 33.52
CA ALA A 69 -11.05 40.78 32.12
C ALA A 69 -9.81 41.36 31.42
N GLU A 70 -8.94 42.06 32.13
CA GLU A 70 -7.67 42.58 31.59
C GLU A 70 -6.60 41.50 31.52
N GLN A 71 -6.47 40.63 32.53
CA GLN A 71 -5.58 39.48 32.48
C GLN A 71 -5.98 38.48 31.37
N GLY A 72 -7.28 38.23 31.22
CA GLY A 72 -7.80 37.41 30.13
C GLY A 72 -7.62 38.05 28.75
N ARG A 73 -7.57 39.39 28.64
CA ARG A 73 -7.25 40.09 27.39
C ARG A 73 -5.75 40.02 27.07
N SER A 74 -4.88 40.18 28.07
CA SER A 74 -3.43 40.06 27.92
C SER A 74 -3.00 38.65 27.49
N LEU A 75 -3.54 37.60 28.12
CA LEU A 75 -3.28 36.21 27.73
C LEU A 75 -3.77 35.88 26.32
N ARG A 76 -4.93 36.42 25.91
CA ARG A 76 -5.43 36.28 24.53
C ARG A 76 -4.55 37.00 23.51
N ALA A 77 -4.03 38.18 23.85
CA ALA A 77 -3.09 38.91 22.98
C ALA A 77 -1.76 38.16 22.82
N VAL A 78 -1.19 37.64 23.90
CA VAL A 78 0.04 36.82 23.87
C VAL A 78 -0.19 35.54 23.06
N ARG A 79 -1.29 34.82 23.30
CA ARG A 79 -1.64 33.61 22.51
C ARG A 79 -1.79 33.93 21.03
N THR A 80 -2.40 35.06 20.68
CA THR A 80 -2.57 35.49 19.29
C THR A 80 -1.22 35.83 18.65
N LEU A 81 -0.33 36.53 19.35
CA LEU A 81 1.02 36.84 18.87
C LEU A 81 1.87 35.58 18.66
N VAL A 82 1.78 34.60 19.57
CA VAL A 82 2.45 33.30 19.43
C VAL A 82 1.93 32.56 18.20
N LEU A 83 0.61 32.49 18.00
CA LEU A 83 0.01 31.85 16.82
C LEU A 83 0.41 32.54 15.51
N ILE A 84 0.52 33.87 15.49
CA ILE A 84 1.00 34.62 14.32
C ILE A 84 2.47 34.32 14.03
N LYS A 85 3.35 34.29 15.06
CA LYS A 85 4.77 33.94 14.89
C LYS A 85 4.93 32.49 14.41
N VAL A 86 4.17 31.54 14.96
CA VAL A 86 4.18 30.13 14.52
C VAL A 86 3.73 30.00 13.07
N ARG A 87 2.64 30.68 12.66
CA ARG A 87 2.19 30.67 11.26
C ARG A 87 3.22 31.24 10.29
N LYS A 88 3.93 32.32 10.67
CA LYS A 88 5.02 32.88 9.86
C LYS A 88 6.21 31.92 9.72
N LEU A 89 6.56 31.21 10.80
CA LEU A 89 7.61 30.20 10.76
C LEU A 89 7.22 29.00 9.89
N MET A 90 5.97 28.52 9.99
CA MET A 90 5.50 27.43 9.13
C MET A 90 5.51 27.84 7.65
N ALA A 91 5.03 29.04 7.31
CA ALA A 91 5.07 29.53 5.93
C ALA A 91 6.50 29.67 5.37
N ALA A 92 7.45 30.14 6.20
CA ALA A 92 8.85 30.19 5.80
C ALA A 92 9.46 28.79 5.59
N LEU A 93 9.05 27.82 6.40
CA LEU A 93 9.49 26.43 6.26
C LEU A 93 8.89 25.77 5.01
N GLU A 94 7.62 26.03 4.72
CA GLU A 94 6.93 25.58 3.50
C GLU A 94 7.63 26.12 2.25
N GLN A 95 7.96 27.41 2.22
CA GLN A 95 8.71 28.00 1.09
C GLN A 95 10.08 27.36 0.90
N GLN A 96 10.84 27.12 1.99
CA GLN A 96 12.13 26.44 1.90
C GLN A 96 12.01 24.99 1.41
N ILE A 97 10.92 24.32 1.73
CA ILE A 97 10.62 22.97 1.24
C ILE A 97 10.32 23.03 -0.26
N GLU A 98 9.49 23.98 -0.71
CA GLU A 98 9.19 24.17 -2.14
C GLU A 98 10.44 24.47 -2.97
N ASP A 99 11.30 25.37 -2.51
CA ASP A 99 12.55 25.73 -3.20
C ASP A 99 13.48 24.50 -3.33
N LYS A 100 13.52 23.64 -2.30
CA LYS A 100 14.31 22.40 -2.36
C LYS A 100 13.67 21.35 -3.29
N TYR A 101 12.35 21.23 -3.33
CA TYR A 101 11.68 20.36 -4.30
C TYR A 101 11.86 20.85 -5.73
N ALA A 102 11.94 22.16 -5.97
CA ALA A 102 12.30 22.71 -7.27
C ALA A 102 13.72 22.30 -7.68
N HIS A 103 14.68 22.33 -6.74
CA HIS A 103 16.04 21.87 -6.98
C HIS A 103 16.13 20.36 -7.25
N ILE A 104 15.37 19.52 -6.52
CA ILE A 104 15.33 18.07 -6.75
C ILE A 104 14.78 17.76 -8.15
N ARG A 105 13.66 18.40 -8.52
CA ARG A 105 13.07 18.23 -9.87
C ARG A 105 14.05 18.60 -10.98
N LYS A 106 14.82 19.66 -10.80
CA LYS A 106 15.89 20.03 -11.74
C LYS A 106 16.96 18.94 -11.86
N ARG A 107 17.35 18.32 -10.74
CA ARG A 107 18.36 17.24 -10.74
C ARG A 107 17.83 15.94 -11.34
N GLU A 108 16.56 15.64 -11.15
CA GLU A 108 15.89 14.51 -11.82
C GLU A 108 15.84 14.69 -13.33
N THR A 109 15.56 15.91 -13.81
CA THR A 109 15.62 16.21 -15.26
C THR A 109 17.04 16.05 -15.82
N GLU A 110 18.06 16.50 -15.08
CA GLU A 110 19.46 16.33 -15.50
C GLU A 110 19.90 14.85 -15.50
N LEU A 111 19.39 14.02 -14.57
CA LEU A 111 19.66 12.58 -14.55
C LEU A 111 18.98 11.87 -15.71
N LYS A 112 17.73 12.22 -15.99
CA LYS A 112 16.99 11.66 -17.13
C LYS A 112 17.67 11.98 -18.46
N GLU A 113 18.13 13.22 -18.65
CA GLU A 113 18.91 13.60 -19.84
C GLU A 113 20.20 12.77 -19.98
N ARG A 114 20.84 12.38 -18.88
CA ARG A 114 22.01 11.49 -18.89
C ARG A 114 21.67 10.03 -19.20
N GLU A 115 20.53 9.55 -18.72
CA GLU A 115 20.03 8.20 -19.04
C GLU A 115 19.68 8.09 -20.52
N ASP A 116 18.95 9.06 -21.06
CA ASP A 116 18.61 9.15 -22.49
C ASP A 116 19.88 9.18 -23.35
N ALA A 117 20.90 9.97 -22.95
CA ALA A 117 22.20 10.01 -23.64
C ALA A 117 22.98 8.68 -23.57
N ASN A 118 22.84 7.91 -22.47
CA ASN A 118 23.44 6.59 -22.35
C ASN A 118 22.72 5.54 -23.18
N GLU A 119 21.39 5.59 -23.25
CA GLU A 119 20.59 4.71 -24.09
C GLU A 119 20.88 4.95 -25.58
N GLU A 120 21.06 6.22 -25.98
CA GLU A 120 21.52 6.57 -27.32
C GLU A 120 22.91 5.97 -27.61
N ARG A 121 23.87 6.09 -26.68
CA ARG A 121 25.19 5.45 -26.83
C ARG A 121 25.11 3.93 -26.94
N HIS A 122 24.26 3.29 -26.15
CA HIS A 122 24.04 1.84 -26.23
C HIS A 122 23.46 1.42 -27.59
N THR A 123 22.51 2.21 -28.11
CA THR A 123 21.92 2.00 -29.44
C THR A 123 22.97 2.15 -30.53
N GLN A 124 23.82 3.17 -30.46
CA GLN A 124 24.94 3.37 -31.39
C GLN A 124 25.95 2.21 -31.35
N LEU A 125 26.28 1.70 -30.15
CA LEU A 125 27.15 0.53 -30.00
C LEU A 125 26.51 -0.75 -30.56
N SER A 126 25.22 -0.95 -30.34
CA SER A 126 24.46 -2.09 -30.89
C SER A 126 24.47 -2.06 -32.42
N LEU A 127 24.18 -0.91 -33.03
CA LEU A 127 24.24 -0.72 -34.48
C LEU A 127 25.65 -0.96 -35.04
N ARG A 128 26.69 -0.51 -34.33
CA ARG A 128 28.08 -0.79 -34.71
C ARG A 128 28.41 -2.28 -34.64
N HIS A 129 27.93 -2.98 -33.61
CA HIS A 129 28.09 -4.44 -33.50
C HIS A 129 27.37 -5.17 -34.64
N GLN A 130 26.17 -4.73 -35.01
CA GLN A 130 25.44 -5.29 -36.14
C GLN A 130 26.17 -5.05 -37.45
N SER A 131 26.66 -3.84 -37.71
CA SER A 131 27.46 -3.52 -38.89
C SER A 131 28.74 -4.38 -38.97
N LEU A 132 29.42 -4.60 -37.84
CA LEU A 132 30.61 -5.47 -37.81
C LEU A 132 30.26 -6.93 -38.10
N ARG A 133 29.10 -7.42 -37.65
CA ARG A 133 28.62 -8.76 -37.99
C ARG A 133 28.34 -8.89 -39.48
N GLU A 134 27.65 -7.92 -40.07
CA GLU A 134 27.36 -7.89 -41.51
C GLU A 134 28.66 -7.81 -42.33
N GLU A 135 29.65 -7.05 -41.88
CA GLU A 135 30.98 -7.00 -42.49
C GLU A 135 31.70 -8.35 -42.42
N ILE A 136 31.70 -9.02 -41.26
CA ILE A 136 32.27 -10.36 -41.08
C ILE A 136 31.57 -11.39 -41.99
N ASP A 137 30.23 -11.35 -42.04
CA ASP A 137 29.44 -12.28 -42.84
C ASP A 137 29.65 -12.04 -44.35
N SER A 138 29.83 -10.78 -44.77
CA SER A 138 30.19 -10.45 -46.15
C SER A 138 31.58 -10.99 -46.54
N GLN A 139 32.56 -10.94 -45.62
CA GLN A 139 33.91 -11.47 -45.84
C GLN A 139 33.93 -13.02 -45.88
N ARG A 140 32.96 -13.68 -45.23
CA ARG A 140 32.80 -15.15 -45.25
C ARG A 140 32.17 -15.71 -46.52
N SER A 141 31.71 -14.86 -47.44
CA SER A 141 31.07 -15.30 -48.69
C SER A 141 32.05 -15.66 -49.82
N GLY A 142 33.35 -15.51 -49.62
CA GLY A 142 34.40 -16.10 -50.47
C GLY A 142 34.86 -17.46 -49.95
N PRO A 143 35.23 -18.43 -50.81
CA PRO A 143 35.79 -19.71 -50.36
C PRO A 143 37.15 -19.45 -49.70
N ILE A 144 37.18 -19.47 -48.37
CA ILE A 144 38.42 -19.37 -47.60
C ILE A 144 39.17 -20.71 -47.78
N PRO A 145 40.40 -20.70 -48.33
CA PRO A 145 41.21 -21.91 -48.36
C PRO A 145 41.64 -22.23 -46.93
N LEU A 146 41.14 -23.34 -46.38
CA LEU A 146 41.40 -23.84 -45.02
C LEU A 146 42.84 -24.37 -44.82
N SER A 147 43.84 -23.74 -45.43
CA SER A 147 45.25 -24.14 -45.34
C SER A 147 46.10 -23.24 -44.45
N ASP A 148 45.55 -22.15 -43.89
CA ASP A 148 46.32 -21.22 -43.04
C ASP A 148 46.09 -21.47 -41.53
N PRO A 149 47.11 -21.88 -40.76
CA PRO A 149 47.01 -22.15 -39.32
C PRO A 149 46.64 -20.93 -38.49
N GLU A 150 47.00 -19.71 -38.91
CA GLU A 150 46.75 -18.49 -38.12
C GLU A 150 45.27 -18.13 -38.06
N VAL A 151 44.51 -18.45 -39.12
CA VAL A 151 43.06 -18.23 -39.20
C VAL A 151 42.31 -19.20 -38.28
N ARG A 152 42.80 -20.44 -38.13
CA ARG A 152 42.26 -21.40 -37.14
C ARG A 152 42.51 -20.94 -35.71
N GLN A 153 43.68 -20.35 -35.43
CA GLN A 153 44.03 -19.92 -34.08
C GLN A 153 43.22 -18.69 -33.62
N ARG A 154 42.86 -17.77 -34.55
CA ARG A 154 41.92 -16.67 -34.27
C ARG A 154 40.48 -17.13 -34.07
N ALA A 155 40.00 -18.09 -34.87
CA ALA A 155 38.66 -18.64 -34.70
C ALA A 155 38.49 -19.41 -33.37
N CYS A 156 39.54 -20.10 -32.91
CA CYS A 156 39.53 -20.78 -31.61
C CYS A 156 39.49 -19.80 -30.43
N THR A 157 40.26 -18.70 -30.48
CA THR A 157 40.28 -17.70 -29.40
C THR A 157 38.96 -16.94 -29.30
N GLU A 158 38.30 -16.62 -30.41
CA GLU A 158 36.96 -16.01 -30.38
C GLU A 158 35.86 -16.96 -29.85
N CYS A 159 35.95 -18.27 -30.16
CA CYS A 159 35.04 -19.26 -29.58
C CYS A 159 35.24 -19.45 -28.07
N GLU A 160 36.44 -19.24 -27.56
CA GLU A 160 36.76 -19.37 -26.13
C GLU A 160 36.27 -18.16 -25.31
N VAL A 161 36.31 -16.96 -25.89
CA VAL A 161 35.69 -15.74 -25.32
C VAL A 161 34.16 -15.85 -25.30
N LEU A 162 33.54 -16.43 -26.34
CA LEU A 162 32.10 -16.67 -26.36
C LEU A 162 31.64 -17.77 -25.38
N ARG A 163 32.51 -18.75 -25.09
CA ARG A 163 32.25 -19.77 -24.05
C ARG A 163 32.30 -19.20 -22.64
N THR A 164 33.21 -18.29 -22.36
CA THR A 164 33.34 -17.65 -21.03
C THR A 164 32.21 -16.67 -20.73
N VAL A 165 31.65 -16.01 -21.75
CA VAL A 165 30.46 -15.15 -21.63
C VAL A 165 29.15 -15.96 -21.46
N ASN A 166 29.07 -17.15 -22.06
CA ASN A 166 27.89 -18.02 -21.89
C ASN A 166 27.93 -18.89 -20.62
N GLN A 167 29.10 -19.23 -20.08
CA GLN A 167 29.20 -19.97 -18.81
C GLN A 167 28.90 -19.11 -17.57
N SER A 168 28.98 -17.79 -17.68
CA SER A 168 28.66 -16.85 -16.59
C SER A 168 27.15 -16.56 -16.44
N SER A 169 26.31 -17.10 -17.33
CA SER A 169 24.85 -16.87 -17.34
C SER A 169 24.01 -18.12 -17.06
N SER A 170 24.62 -19.29 -16.80
CA SER A 170 23.89 -20.53 -16.48
C SER A 170 24.56 -21.37 -15.38
N SER A 171 24.27 -21.09 -14.11
CA SER A 171 24.43 -22.08 -13.04
C SER A 171 23.41 -21.86 -11.93
N SER A 172 22.31 -22.63 -11.94
CA SER A 172 21.45 -22.88 -10.79
C SER A 172 22.15 -23.87 -9.85
N PHE A 173 22.32 -23.48 -8.58
CA PHE A 173 23.06 -24.22 -7.56
C PHE A 173 22.11 -25.17 -6.78
N ARG A 174 22.38 -26.47 -6.76
CA ARG A 174 21.97 -27.40 -5.69
C ARG A 174 23.19 -27.70 -4.83
N ALA A 175 23.01 -27.70 -3.51
CA ALA A 175 24.06 -27.83 -2.51
C ALA A 175 24.78 -29.19 -2.57
N SER A 176 26.10 -29.17 -2.77
CA SER A 176 26.99 -30.26 -2.43
C SER A 176 28.36 -29.70 -2.07
N ASP A 177 28.89 -30.13 -0.93
CA ASP A 177 30.12 -29.72 -0.24
C ASP A 177 31.30 -29.27 -1.17
N PRO A 178 31.68 -27.98 -1.15
CA PRO A 178 32.77 -27.42 -1.96
C PRO A 178 34.15 -28.02 -1.67
N LEU A 179 34.38 -28.55 -0.46
CA LEU A 179 35.70 -29.06 -0.05
C LEU A 179 36.02 -30.42 -0.66
N LYS A 180 34.99 -31.20 -1.02
CA LYS A 180 35.16 -32.48 -1.73
C LYS A 180 35.59 -32.26 -3.19
N LYS A 181 34.98 -31.28 -3.87
CA LYS A 181 35.35 -30.91 -5.26
C LYS A 181 36.77 -30.32 -5.35
N LEU A 182 37.22 -29.56 -4.36
CA LEU A 182 38.59 -29.04 -4.34
C LEU A 182 39.64 -30.16 -4.16
N ARG A 183 39.31 -31.18 -3.36
CA ARG A 183 40.16 -32.35 -3.13
C ARG A 183 40.23 -33.26 -4.37
N ASP A 184 39.09 -33.46 -5.03
CA ASP A 184 39.00 -34.26 -6.26
C ASP A 184 39.60 -33.54 -7.48
N PHE A 185 39.62 -32.20 -7.47
CA PHE A 185 40.29 -31.40 -8.49
C PHE A 185 41.83 -31.44 -8.31
N HIS A 186 42.32 -31.33 -7.08
CA HIS A 186 43.76 -31.44 -6.80
C HIS A 186 44.33 -32.83 -7.09
N SER A 187 43.54 -33.91 -6.92
CA SER A 187 43.98 -35.26 -7.27
C SER A 187 43.96 -35.54 -8.78
N ARG A 188 43.24 -34.73 -9.57
CA ARG A 188 43.20 -34.84 -11.03
C ARG A 188 44.26 -33.99 -11.72
N VAL A 189 44.68 -32.88 -11.11
CA VAL A 189 45.71 -31.99 -11.65
C VAL A 189 47.14 -32.48 -11.37
N SER A 190 47.35 -33.45 -10.47
CA SER A 190 48.70 -34.00 -10.21
C SER A 190 49.17 -35.05 -11.23
N ASN A 191 48.36 -35.40 -12.24
CA ASN A 191 48.68 -36.42 -13.23
C ASN A 191 48.43 -35.88 -14.64
N GLU A 192 49.20 -34.89 -15.08
CA GLU A 192 49.43 -34.59 -16.50
C GLU A 192 50.56 -33.57 -16.63
N GLU A 193 51.79 -34.08 -16.69
CA GLU A 193 52.95 -33.34 -17.19
C GLU A 193 52.83 -33.24 -18.71
N SER A 194 52.35 -32.12 -19.25
CA SER A 194 52.80 -31.56 -20.55
C SER A 194 52.04 -30.27 -20.91
N ASP A 195 52.72 -29.13 -20.76
CA ASP A 195 52.79 -27.97 -21.69
C ASP A 195 52.98 -26.64 -20.96
N GLU A 196 54.21 -26.42 -20.53
CA GLU A 196 54.65 -25.23 -19.79
C GLU A 196 54.94 -23.99 -20.67
N ARG A 197 54.47 -23.95 -21.92
CA ARG A 197 54.80 -22.86 -22.86
C ARG A 197 53.68 -21.88 -23.22
N LEU A 198 52.43 -22.12 -22.83
CA LEU A 198 51.32 -21.19 -23.15
C LEU A 198 50.96 -20.19 -22.03
N ILE A 199 51.60 -20.26 -20.86
CA ILE A 199 51.19 -19.47 -19.67
C ILE A 199 51.95 -18.13 -19.53
N ARG A 200 52.94 -17.83 -20.38
CA ARG A 200 53.77 -16.62 -20.22
C ARG A 200 53.28 -15.35 -20.93
N SER A 201 52.26 -15.41 -21.80
CA SER A 201 51.79 -14.22 -22.56
C SER A 201 50.41 -13.66 -22.15
N GLY A 202 49.67 -14.31 -21.24
CA GLY A 202 48.37 -13.81 -20.74
C GLY A 202 48.37 -13.38 -19.26
N GLY A 203 49.55 -13.31 -18.62
CA GLY A 203 49.67 -13.23 -17.17
C GLY A 203 49.43 -11.85 -16.53
N SER A 204 49.39 -10.76 -17.28
CA SER A 204 49.14 -9.42 -16.72
C SER A 204 47.66 -9.19 -16.43
N ASP A 205 46.79 -9.57 -17.37
CA ASP A 205 45.38 -9.18 -17.33
C ASP A 205 44.59 -10.08 -16.36
N VAL A 206 44.99 -11.36 -16.26
CA VAL A 206 44.43 -12.28 -15.28
C VAL A 206 44.84 -11.87 -13.86
N ARG A 207 46.07 -11.38 -13.63
CA ARG A 207 46.46 -10.84 -12.31
C ARG A 207 45.73 -9.57 -11.95
N ALA A 208 45.54 -8.65 -12.89
CA ALA A 208 44.78 -7.42 -12.66
C ALA A 208 43.31 -7.70 -12.32
N LEU A 209 42.69 -8.66 -13.01
CA LEU A 209 41.32 -9.10 -12.70
C LEU A 209 41.24 -9.84 -11.37
N GLN A 210 42.25 -10.64 -11.01
CA GLN A 210 42.33 -11.31 -9.72
C GLN A 210 42.49 -10.32 -8.56
N GLU A 211 43.31 -9.27 -8.74
CA GLU A 211 43.45 -8.18 -7.77
C GLU A 211 42.16 -7.38 -7.62
N GLN A 212 41.49 -7.02 -8.73
CA GLN A 212 40.17 -6.37 -8.67
C GLN A 212 39.12 -7.23 -7.98
N LEU A 213 39.10 -8.55 -8.22
CA LEU A 213 38.17 -9.47 -7.56
C LEU A 213 38.44 -9.55 -6.06
N CYS A 214 39.72 -9.64 -5.65
CA CYS A 214 40.12 -9.62 -4.25
C CYS A 214 39.74 -8.30 -3.57
N GLN A 215 39.87 -7.16 -4.26
CA GLN A 215 39.52 -5.85 -3.73
C GLN A 215 38.00 -5.69 -3.56
N LEU A 216 37.21 -6.14 -4.54
CA LEU A 216 35.75 -6.17 -4.44
C LEU A 216 35.25 -7.13 -3.35
N GLN A 217 35.90 -8.27 -3.16
CA GLN A 217 35.58 -9.20 -2.07
C GLN A 217 35.94 -8.63 -0.70
N ALA A 218 37.04 -7.87 -0.59
CA ALA A 218 37.40 -7.18 0.64
C ALA A 218 36.42 -6.04 0.98
N GLU A 219 36.01 -5.25 -0.01
CA GLU A 219 34.97 -4.23 0.16
C GLU A 219 33.62 -4.84 0.55
N ARG A 220 33.25 -5.96 -0.07
CA ARG A 220 32.03 -6.69 0.28
C ARG A 220 32.07 -7.16 1.73
N ARG A 221 33.17 -7.77 2.19
CA ARG A 221 33.35 -8.20 3.59
C ARG A 221 33.38 -7.03 4.59
N HIS A 222 33.83 -5.85 4.16
CA HIS A 222 33.79 -4.65 4.98
C HIS A 222 32.35 -4.11 5.11
N ARG A 223 31.56 -4.14 4.03
CA ARG A 223 30.14 -3.79 4.05
C ARG A 223 29.33 -4.79 4.88
N GLU A 224 29.57 -6.10 4.71
CA GLU A 224 28.92 -7.16 5.48
C GLU A 224 29.18 -7.02 6.99
N ARG A 225 30.42 -6.73 7.41
CA ARG A 225 30.74 -6.42 8.81
C ARG A 225 30.08 -5.13 9.32
N GLY A 226 29.90 -4.12 8.46
CA GLY A 226 29.14 -2.92 8.80
C GLY A 226 27.65 -3.22 9.01
N PHE A 227 27.06 -4.11 8.20
CA PHE A 227 25.69 -4.57 8.35
C PHE A 227 25.48 -5.42 9.60
N GLU A 228 26.44 -6.27 9.97
CA GLU A 228 26.40 -7.04 11.22
C GLU A 228 26.44 -6.13 12.46
N GLY A 229 27.27 -5.07 12.43
CA GLY A 229 27.28 -4.05 13.48
C GLY A 229 25.96 -3.31 13.61
N LEU A 230 25.39 -2.87 12.47
CA LEU A 230 24.08 -2.21 12.43
C LEU A 230 22.94 -3.13 12.88
N ALA A 231 22.99 -4.42 12.56
CA ALA A 231 22.00 -5.39 13.02
C ALA A 231 22.06 -5.61 14.55
N ALA A 232 23.26 -5.67 15.13
CA ALA A 232 23.44 -5.77 16.58
C ALA A 232 22.94 -4.51 17.32
N GLU A 233 23.23 -3.32 16.78
CA GLU A 233 22.70 -2.05 17.29
C GLU A 233 21.16 -2.00 17.19
N LEU A 234 20.58 -2.53 16.09
CA LEU A 234 19.13 -2.61 15.90
C LEU A 234 18.44 -3.54 16.92
N VAL A 235 19.04 -4.69 17.20
CA VAL A 235 18.54 -5.64 18.21
C VAL A 235 18.55 -4.99 19.60
N THR A 236 19.65 -4.30 19.95
CA THR A 236 19.80 -3.61 21.24
C THR A 236 18.77 -2.49 21.38
N ALA A 237 18.59 -1.66 20.34
CA ALA A 237 17.59 -0.59 20.32
C ALA A 237 16.14 -1.11 20.43
N LYS A 238 15.86 -2.29 19.87
CA LYS A 238 14.55 -2.95 19.98
C LYS A 238 14.27 -3.46 21.40
N GLU A 239 15.29 -3.97 22.09
CA GLU A 239 15.19 -4.39 23.49
C GLU A 239 14.99 -3.19 24.44
N ASP A 240 15.74 -2.11 24.22
CA ASP A 240 15.59 -0.86 24.98
C ASP A 240 14.22 -0.22 24.79
N TYR A 241 13.68 -0.26 23.57
CA TYR A 241 12.31 0.19 23.28
C TYR A 241 11.27 -0.63 24.05
N ARG A 242 11.43 -1.96 24.07
CA ARG A 242 10.50 -2.86 24.77
C ARG A 242 10.54 -2.64 26.28
N LEU A 243 11.73 -2.39 26.85
CA LEU A 243 11.90 -2.04 28.25
C LEU A 243 11.21 -0.70 28.59
N HIS A 244 11.43 0.34 27.78
CA HIS A 244 10.80 1.65 27.96
C HIS A 244 9.27 1.58 27.84
N GLN A 245 8.75 0.80 26.88
CA GLN A 245 7.32 0.61 26.72
C GLN A 245 6.69 -0.04 27.97
N ASN A 246 7.36 -1.04 28.55
CA ASN A 246 6.88 -1.70 29.77
C ASN A 246 6.89 -0.76 30.99
N LEU A 247 7.95 0.05 31.14
CA LEU A 247 8.03 1.06 32.20
C LEU A 247 6.93 2.12 32.07
N LEU A 248 6.63 2.55 30.84
CA LEU A 248 5.54 3.50 30.58
C LEU A 248 4.17 2.92 30.92
N ILE A 249 3.91 1.67 30.51
CA ILE A 249 2.66 0.96 30.86
C ILE A 249 2.52 0.84 32.38
N GLN A 250 3.61 0.53 33.09
CA GLN A 250 3.62 0.45 34.55
C GLN A 250 3.34 1.82 35.20
N ALA A 251 3.92 2.90 34.70
CA ALA A 251 3.68 4.26 35.18
C ALA A 251 2.21 4.69 34.95
N CYS A 252 1.67 4.45 33.75
CA CYS A 252 0.26 4.75 33.43
C CYS A 252 -0.72 3.94 34.29
N ASN A 253 -0.43 2.65 34.54
CA ASN A 253 -1.26 1.82 35.41
C ASN A 253 -1.22 2.29 36.86
N THR A 254 -0.05 2.74 37.34
CA THR A 254 0.11 3.30 38.69
C THR A 254 -0.69 4.59 38.83
N GLU A 255 -0.58 5.52 37.87
CA GLU A 255 -1.33 6.78 37.90
C GLU A 255 -2.84 6.57 37.78
N THR A 256 -3.27 5.64 36.91
CA THR A 256 -4.69 5.26 36.80
C THR A 256 -5.22 4.68 38.11
N THR A 257 -4.41 3.89 38.82
CA THR A 257 -4.77 3.32 40.12
C THR A 257 -4.89 4.41 41.19
N ASN A 258 -3.95 5.36 41.21
CA ASN A 258 -4.01 6.52 42.12
C ASN A 258 -5.26 7.38 41.88
N LEU A 259 -5.60 7.65 40.61
CA LEU A 259 -6.80 8.40 40.24
C LEU A 259 -8.09 7.66 40.62
N ARG A 260 -8.14 6.33 40.47
CA ARG A 260 -9.29 5.54 40.94
C ARG A 260 -9.45 5.59 42.45
N THR A 261 -8.36 5.47 43.20
CA THR A 261 -8.37 5.56 44.67
C THR A 261 -8.82 6.95 45.13
N ALA A 262 -8.31 8.02 44.51
CA ALA A 262 -8.74 9.38 44.80
C ALA A 262 -10.24 9.59 44.52
N ASN A 263 -10.75 9.06 43.40
CA ASN A 263 -12.17 9.14 43.06
C ASN A 263 -13.05 8.31 44.02
N GLN A 264 -12.58 7.15 44.48
CA GLN A 264 -13.28 6.36 45.50
C GLN A 264 -13.38 7.10 46.84
N ILE A 265 -12.29 7.77 47.27
CA ILE A 265 -12.28 8.60 48.48
C ILE A 265 -13.28 9.75 48.31
N LEU A 266 -13.23 10.48 47.20
CA LEU A 266 -14.13 11.59 46.91
C LEU A 266 -15.60 11.16 46.96
N ASN A 267 -15.94 10.03 46.31
CA ASN A 267 -17.31 9.51 46.32
C ASN A 267 -17.76 9.09 47.72
N SER A 268 -16.87 8.51 48.53
CA SER A 268 -17.19 8.16 49.93
C SER A 268 -17.48 9.39 50.78
N GLU A 269 -16.72 10.49 50.59
CA GLU A 269 -16.95 11.76 51.29
C GLU A 269 -18.23 12.45 50.80
N ILE A 270 -18.52 12.44 49.50
CA ILE A 270 -19.78 12.96 48.95
C ILE A 270 -20.99 12.23 49.55
N ILE A 271 -20.93 10.91 49.66
CA ILE A 271 -21.99 10.09 50.29
C ILE A 271 -22.14 10.46 51.77
N GLN A 272 -21.04 10.68 52.48
CA GLN A 272 -21.08 11.09 53.88
C GLN A 272 -21.68 12.49 54.05
N LEU A 273 -21.32 13.44 53.17
CA LEU A 273 -21.87 14.80 53.17
C LEU A 273 -23.36 14.84 52.84
N GLN A 274 -23.85 13.93 52.01
CA GLN A 274 -25.29 13.77 51.75
C GLN A 274 -26.06 13.30 53.00
N LYS A 275 -25.43 12.54 53.89
CA LYS A 275 -26.03 12.10 55.16
C LYS A 275 -26.05 13.20 56.21
N ASP A 276 -25.05 14.09 56.20
CA ASP A 276 -24.86 15.10 57.25
C ASP A 276 -25.67 16.40 57.06
N GLY A 277 -26.43 16.55 55.96
CA GLY A 277 -27.42 17.63 55.79
C GLY A 277 -26.88 19.07 55.75
N GLY A 278 -25.57 19.26 55.53
CA GLY A 278 -24.92 20.58 55.53
C GLY A 278 -24.89 21.29 54.16
N ASN A 279 -24.59 22.60 54.17
CA ASN A 279 -24.49 23.46 52.98
C ASN A 279 -23.50 22.87 51.95
N ARG A 280 -24.07 22.39 50.84
CA ARG A 280 -23.43 21.49 49.88
C ARG A 280 -22.31 22.16 49.08
N ASP A 281 -22.48 23.43 48.74
CA ASP A 281 -21.60 24.12 47.79
C ASP A 281 -20.29 24.56 48.44
N ALA A 282 -20.33 25.00 49.70
CA ALA A 282 -19.13 25.40 50.44
C ALA A 282 -18.19 24.21 50.73
N LYS A 283 -18.76 23.01 50.94
CA LYS A 283 -17.97 21.80 51.20
C LYS A 283 -17.46 21.14 49.92
N ILE A 284 -18.21 21.20 48.81
CA ILE A 284 -17.71 20.76 47.51
C ILE A 284 -16.50 21.60 47.11
N TRP A 285 -16.56 22.92 47.30
CA TRP A 285 -15.44 23.82 47.01
C TRP A 285 -14.19 23.54 47.88
N ASP A 286 -14.37 23.26 49.18
CA ASP A 286 -13.27 22.88 50.08
C ASP A 286 -12.64 21.53 49.69
N LEU A 287 -13.45 20.55 49.25
CA LEU A 287 -12.97 19.26 48.76
C LEU A 287 -12.23 19.37 47.43
N GLU A 288 -12.73 20.17 46.48
CA GLU A 288 -12.04 20.46 45.22
C GLU A 288 -10.71 21.17 45.47
N SER A 289 -10.69 22.14 46.40
CA SER A 289 -9.48 22.86 46.81
C SER A 289 -8.45 21.93 47.48
N LYS A 290 -8.90 21.00 48.34
CA LYS A 290 -8.04 19.97 48.95
C LYS A 290 -7.52 18.96 47.94
N LEU A 291 -8.33 18.55 46.96
CA LEU A 291 -7.92 17.65 45.89
C LEU A 291 -6.84 18.30 45.00
N VAL A 292 -7.04 19.57 44.62
CA VAL A 292 -6.05 20.36 43.89
C VAL A 292 -4.78 20.52 44.75
N THR A 293 -4.91 20.85 46.03
CA THR A 293 -3.75 20.99 46.91
C THR A 293 -3.02 19.66 47.11
N ALA A 294 -3.71 18.52 47.21
CA ALA A 294 -3.08 17.19 47.34
C ALA A 294 -2.41 16.70 46.05
N VAL A 295 -2.95 17.10 44.89
CA VAL A 295 -2.37 16.80 43.56
C VAL A 295 -1.17 17.69 43.27
N TYR A 296 -1.18 18.96 43.73
CA TYR A 296 -0.16 19.96 43.41
C TYR A 296 0.85 20.27 44.54
N ALA A 297 0.62 19.85 45.78
CA ALA A 297 1.59 19.95 46.88
C ALA A 297 2.39 18.65 47.03
N ARG A 298 3.19 18.31 46.02
CA ARG A 298 4.22 17.27 46.14
C ARG A 298 5.58 17.90 46.51
N PRO A 299 6.39 17.27 47.38
CA PRO A 299 7.64 17.84 47.85
C PRO A 299 8.74 17.83 46.76
N ILE A 300 9.54 18.91 46.76
CA ILE A 300 10.61 19.29 45.80
C ILE A 300 11.59 18.16 45.42
N LYS A 301 11.73 17.09 46.22
CA LYS A 301 12.55 15.92 45.84
C LYS A 301 12.00 15.12 44.64
N GLN A 302 10.71 15.27 44.33
CA GLN A 302 10.09 14.61 43.19
C GLN A 302 10.23 15.42 41.88
N GLU A 303 10.58 16.72 41.95
CA GLU A 303 10.87 17.55 40.77
C GLU A 303 12.20 17.15 40.10
N GLU A 304 13.17 16.60 40.83
CA GLU A 304 14.39 16.04 40.23
C GLU A 304 14.11 14.76 39.44
N ASP A 305 13.19 13.92 39.93
CA ASP A 305 12.71 12.73 39.22
C ASP A 305 11.76 13.08 38.06
N GLU A 306 11.02 14.19 38.14
CA GLU A 306 10.21 14.72 37.02
C GLU A 306 11.07 15.46 35.99
N ILE A 307 12.20 16.09 36.36
CA ILE A 307 13.19 16.59 35.40
C ILE A 307 13.91 15.43 34.72
N LYS A 308 14.12 14.31 35.42
CA LYS A 308 14.60 13.06 34.83
C LYS A 308 13.55 12.44 33.90
N GLY A 309 12.28 12.43 34.30
CA GLY A 309 11.14 12.02 33.48
C GLY A 309 10.90 12.94 32.27
N LEU A 310 11.15 14.25 32.38
CA LEU A 310 11.08 15.20 31.27
C LEU A 310 12.25 15.04 30.30
N LYS A 311 13.44 14.66 30.79
CA LYS A 311 14.54 14.20 29.93
C LYS A 311 14.19 12.91 29.22
N GLU A 312 13.54 11.97 29.89
CA GLU A 312 13.05 10.72 29.28
C GLU A 312 11.91 10.98 28.27
N VAL A 313 11.04 11.96 28.52
CA VAL A 313 10.02 12.43 27.56
C VAL A 313 10.66 13.18 26.39
N PHE A 314 11.73 13.94 26.61
CA PHE A 314 12.49 14.55 25.51
C PHE A 314 13.20 13.48 24.67
N CYS A 315 13.84 12.48 25.30
CA CYS A 315 14.39 11.31 24.62
C CYS A 315 13.29 10.53 23.88
N PHE A 316 12.08 10.43 24.43
CA PHE A 316 10.92 9.82 23.79
C PHE A 316 10.43 10.63 22.58
N LEU A 317 10.40 11.96 22.65
CA LEU A 317 10.04 12.81 21.52
C LEU A 317 11.12 12.77 20.42
N GLU A 318 12.39 12.68 20.80
CA GLU A 318 13.52 12.49 19.90
C GLU A 318 13.43 11.10 19.24
N LEU A 319 13.14 10.04 20.01
CA LEU A 319 12.88 8.69 19.52
C LEU A 319 11.64 8.61 18.63
N CYS A 320 10.54 9.29 18.97
CA CYS A 320 9.35 9.39 18.12
C CYS A 320 9.64 10.14 16.82
N THR A 321 10.51 11.16 16.87
CA THR A 321 10.96 11.87 15.67
C THR A 321 11.81 10.96 14.80
N HIS A 322 12.73 10.19 15.39
CA HIS A 322 13.49 9.15 14.69
C HIS A 322 12.60 8.03 14.14
N LEU A 323 11.56 7.59 14.86
CA LEU A 323 10.59 6.58 14.40
C LEU A 323 9.69 7.10 13.28
N ILE A 324 9.26 8.36 13.32
CA ILE A 324 8.54 8.99 12.22
C ILE A 324 9.46 9.12 11.00
N HIS A 325 10.75 9.42 11.21
CA HIS A 325 11.74 9.46 10.15
C HIS A 325 11.99 8.08 9.56
N TYR A 326 12.12 7.05 10.40
CA TYR A 326 12.31 5.66 10.01
C TYR A 326 11.08 5.11 9.31
N LYS A 327 9.86 5.48 9.74
CA LYS A 327 8.62 5.13 9.04
C LYS A 327 8.55 5.80 7.66
N LYS A 328 9.03 7.04 7.52
CA LYS A 328 9.13 7.72 6.21
C LYS A 328 10.21 7.10 5.33
N LEU A 329 11.35 6.69 5.91
CA LEU A 329 12.40 5.95 5.23
C LEU A 329 11.86 4.59 4.76
N ALA A 330 11.21 3.82 5.64
CA ALA A 330 10.57 2.55 5.32
C ALA A 330 9.46 2.68 4.26
N ILE A 331 8.70 3.78 4.25
CA ILE A 331 7.75 4.09 3.17
C ILE A 331 8.48 4.42 1.86
N ALA A 332 9.61 5.13 1.90
CA ALA A 332 10.42 5.40 0.71
C ALA A 332 11.09 4.13 0.17
N THR A 333 11.65 3.28 1.04
CA THR A 333 12.20 1.97 0.70
C THR A 333 11.10 1.00 0.27
N SER A 334 9.88 1.14 0.79
CA SER A 334 8.68 0.43 0.34
C SER A 334 8.26 0.90 -1.06
N ASN A 335 8.33 2.20 -1.36
CA ASN A 335 8.06 2.72 -2.71
C ASN A 335 9.14 2.30 -3.72
N GLU A 336 10.40 2.20 -3.30
CA GLU A 336 11.51 1.66 -4.09
C GLU A 336 11.36 0.15 -4.29
N ARG A 337 10.99 -0.60 -3.24
CA ARG A 337 10.60 -2.02 -3.33
C ARG A 337 9.39 -2.20 -4.24
N MET A 338 8.38 -1.33 -4.19
CA MET A 338 7.22 -1.37 -5.09
C MET A 338 7.62 -1.06 -6.53
N SER A 339 8.64 -0.23 -6.74
CA SER A 339 9.22 0.03 -8.07
C SER A 339 10.02 -1.18 -8.58
N ILE A 340 10.75 -1.87 -7.70
CA ILE A 340 11.44 -3.14 -7.99
C ILE A 340 10.44 -4.28 -8.23
N ILE A 341 9.34 -4.35 -7.47
CA ILE A 341 8.24 -5.31 -7.64
C ILE A 341 7.53 -5.04 -8.97
N LYS A 342 7.29 -3.77 -9.33
CA LYS A 342 6.80 -3.41 -10.67
C LYS A 342 7.79 -3.80 -11.76
N LEU A 343 9.09 -3.56 -11.59
CA LEU A 343 10.12 -3.98 -12.53
C LEU A 343 10.18 -5.51 -12.69
N ASN A 344 10.05 -6.25 -11.59
CA ASN A 344 10.01 -7.71 -11.57
C ASN A 344 8.70 -8.27 -12.14
N SER A 345 7.58 -7.60 -11.92
CA SER A 345 6.29 -7.91 -12.57
C SER A 345 6.38 -7.70 -14.08
N HIS A 346 7.02 -6.61 -14.53
CA HIS A 346 7.28 -6.37 -15.94
C HIS A 346 8.26 -7.41 -16.52
N LYS A 347 9.29 -7.81 -15.77
CA LYS A 347 10.21 -8.89 -16.16
C LYS A 347 9.52 -10.25 -16.25
N LYS A 348 8.61 -10.57 -15.32
CA LYS A 348 7.79 -11.79 -15.33
C LYS A 348 6.81 -11.79 -16.51
N LYS A 349 6.12 -10.67 -16.78
CA LYS A 349 5.30 -10.48 -17.98
C LYS A 349 6.13 -10.64 -19.26
N TYR A 350 7.36 -10.12 -19.29
CA TYR A 350 8.26 -10.29 -20.42
C TYR A 350 8.70 -11.76 -20.60
N GLN A 351 8.94 -12.48 -19.51
CA GLN A 351 9.25 -13.92 -19.52
C GLN A 351 8.05 -14.76 -19.98
N GLU A 352 6.84 -14.47 -19.52
CA GLU A 352 5.59 -15.12 -19.97
C GLU A 352 5.33 -14.84 -21.45
N LEU A 353 5.51 -13.59 -21.91
CA LEU A 353 5.47 -13.25 -23.34
C LEU A 353 6.52 -14.02 -24.13
N THR A 354 7.74 -14.16 -23.61
CA THR A 354 8.81 -14.93 -24.27
C THR A 354 8.49 -16.42 -24.30
N MET A 355 7.86 -16.97 -23.26
CA MET A 355 7.44 -18.36 -23.19
C MET A 355 6.29 -18.64 -24.16
N ASN A 356 5.26 -17.78 -24.20
CA ASN A 356 4.15 -17.86 -25.16
C ASN A 356 4.66 -17.72 -26.60
N LEU A 357 5.60 -16.81 -26.86
CA LEU A 357 6.24 -16.69 -28.17
C LEU A 357 7.06 -17.94 -28.53
N THR A 358 7.70 -18.58 -27.55
CA THR A 358 8.45 -19.83 -27.74
C THR A 358 7.51 -21.00 -28.00
N GLU A 359 6.38 -21.08 -27.30
CA GLU A 359 5.34 -22.08 -27.53
C GLU A 359 4.72 -21.93 -28.92
N LYS A 360 4.36 -20.70 -29.32
CA LYS A 360 3.88 -20.42 -30.68
C LYS A 360 4.94 -20.67 -31.75
N ARG A 361 6.22 -20.41 -31.46
CA ARG A 361 7.33 -20.78 -32.34
C ARG A 361 7.47 -22.30 -32.48
N ASN A 362 7.26 -23.05 -31.39
CA ASN A 362 7.28 -24.52 -31.41
C ASN A 362 6.09 -25.08 -32.19
N GLU A 363 4.90 -24.49 -32.05
CA GLU A 363 3.71 -24.81 -32.84
C GLU A 363 3.95 -24.57 -34.34
N VAL A 364 4.51 -23.40 -34.70
CA VAL A 364 4.91 -23.11 -36.09
C VAL A 364 5.97 -24.11 -36.58
N THR A 365 6.95 -24.47 -35.76
CA THR A 365 7.99 -25.44 -36.11
C THR A 365 7.42 -26.85 -36.31
N MET A 366 6.44 -27.24 -35.50
CA MET A 366 5.73 -28.51 -35.62
C MET A 366 4.93 -28.57 -36.92
N LEU A 367 4.18 -27.50 -37.23
CA LEU A 367 3.43 -27.38 -38.48
C LEU A 367 4.37 -27.38 -39.70
N GLN A 368 5.53 -26.72 -39.61
CA GLN A 368 6.56 -26.76 -40.66
C GLN A 368 7.12 -28.18 -40.88
N ARG A 369 7.34 -28.96 -39.82
CA ARG A 369 7.73 -30.37 -39.93
C ARG A 369 6.64 -31.22 -40.57
N GLN A 370 5.38 -31.03 -40.18
CA GLN A 370 4.25 -31.72 -40.82
C GLN A 370 4.17 -31.39 -42.32
N ILE A 371 4.33 -30.12 -42.70
CA ILE A 371 4.41 -29.72 -44.12
C ILE A 371 5.57 -30.43 -44.82
N HIS A 372 6.75 -30.49 -44.20
CA HIS A 372 7.92 -31.17 -44.77
C HIS A 372 7.69 -32.69 -44.95
N ASP A 373 7.06 -33.36 -43.98
CA ASP A 373 6.73 -34.78 -44.06
C ASP A 373 5.65 -35.05 -45.12
N LEU A 374 4.66 -34.17 -45.24
CA LEU A 374 3.66 -34.22 -46.32
C LEU A 374 4.31 -34.00 -47.68
N GLU A 375 5.28 -33.09 -47.81
CA GLU A 375 6.05 -32.90 -49.04
C GLU A 375 6.90 -34.13 -49.39
N LYS A 376 7.53 -34.76 -48.39
CA LYS A 376 8.30 -35.99 -48.55
C LYS A 376 7.40 -37.16 -48.96
N SER A 377 6.19 -37.24 -48.40
CA SER A 377 5.15 -38.21 -48.77
C SER A 377 4.62 -37.96 -50.18
N ALA A 378 4.36 -36.71 -50.54
CA ALA A 378 3.94 -36.31 -51.89
C ALA A 378 5.01 -36.66 -52.93
N ARG A 379 6.29 -36.41 -52.66
CA ARG A 379 7.41 -36.82 -53.55
C ARG A 379 7.51 -38.33 -53.71
N ARG A 380 7.26 -39.11 -52.64
CA ARG A 380 7.18 -40.59 -52.71
C ARG A 380 5.96 -41.08 -53.50
N HIS A 381 4.87 -40.33 -53.49
CA HIS A 381 3.64 -40.65 -54.22
C HIS A 381 3.57 -40.07 -55.64
N GLN A 382 4.49 -39.17 -55.99
CA GLN A 382 4.70 -38.67 -57.35
C GLN A 382 5.09 -39.80 -58.32
N GLU A 383 5.57 -40.93 -57.79
CA GLU A 383 5.81 -42.16 -58.55
C GLU A 383 4.56 -43.05 -58.72
N SER A 384 3.41 -42.78 -58.07
CA SER A 384 2.24 -43.68 -58.21
C SER A 384 0.82 -43.13 -58.32
N SER A 385 0.48 -41.85 -58.08
CA SER A 385 -0.87 -41.36 -58.46
C SER A 385 -1.09 -39.85 -58.34
N LYS A 386 -1.51 -39.21 -59.44
CA LYS A 386 -1.83 -37.75 -59.56
C LYS A 386 -3.00 -37.27 -58.67
N THR A 387 -3.85 -38.16 -58.16
CA THR A 387 -5.01 -37.79 -57.33
C THR A 387 -4.64 -37.50 -55.87
N LYS A 388 -3.65 -38.21 -55.31
CA LYS A 388 -3.17 -37.95 -53.92
C LYS A 388 -2.38 -36.66 -53.81
N GLU A 389 -1.63 -36.29 -54.85
CA GLU A 389 -0.88 -35.03 -54.90
C GLU A 389 -1.81 -33.81 -54.79
N LYS A 390 -2.98 -33.83 -55.47
CA LYS A 390 -3.97 -32.75 -55.38
C LYS A 390 -4.54 -32.59 -53.98
N GLN A 391 -4.79 -33.71 -53.28
CA GLN A 391 -5.35 -33.69 -51.92
C GLN A 391 -4.33 -33.14 -50.91
N LEU A 392 -3.07 -33.58 -50.98
CA LEU A 392 -2.00 -33.08 -50.11
C LEU A 392 -1.67 -31.60 -50.38
N THR A 393 -1.76 -31.16 -51.64
CA THR A 393 -1.56 -29.74 -51.99
C THR A 393 -2.69 -28.86 -51.45
N ALA A 394 -3.94 -29.35 -51.47
CA ALA A 394 -5.08 -28.63 -50.90
C ALA A 394 -4.96 -28.49 -49.37
N GLU A 395 -4.54 -29.55 -48.69
CA GLU A 395 -4.33 -29.55 -47.23
C GLU A 395 -3.18 -28.61 -46.81
N LYS A 396 -2.08 -28.61 -47.56
CA LYS A 396 -0.98 -27.65 -47.38
C LYS A 396 -1.46 -26.20 -47.51
N ASN A 397 -2.27 -25.89 -48.53
CA ASN A 397 -2.77 -24.55 -48.74
C ASN A 397 -3.76 -24.12 -47.63
N ALA A 398 -4.56 -25.04 -47.10
CA ALA A 398 -5.46 -24.78 -45.98
C ALA A 398 -4.69 -24.43 -44.69
N LEU A 399 -3.65 -25.19 -44.36
CA LEU A 399 -2.79 -24.92 -43.19
C LEU A 399 -2.02 -23.60 -43.34
N GLN A 400 -1.54 -23.28 -44.55
CA GLN A 400 -0.92 -21.98 -44.81
C GLN A 400 -1.91 -20.80 -44.68
N GLY A 401 -3.19 -21.01 -44.98
CA GLY A 401 -4.25 -20.03 -44.75
C GLY A 401 -4.47 -19.74 -43.26
N GLN A 402 -4.58 -20.80 -42.44
CA GLN A 402 -4.76 -20.67 -40.99
C GLN A 402 -3.61 -19.93 -40.31
N ILE A 403 -2.36 -20.18 -40.75
CA ILE A 403 -1.19 -19.47 -40.22
C ILE A 403 -1.27 -17.96 -40.50
N ARG A 404 -1.71 -17.55 -41.70
CA ARG A 404 -1.86 -16.12 -42.04
C ARG A 404 -2.99 -15.46 -41.25
N GLU A 405 -4.12 -16.13 -41.10
CA GLU A 405 -5.26 -15.59 -40.33
C GLU A 405 -4.89 -15.32 -38.86
N LEU A 406 -4.13 -16.22 -38.24
CA LEU A 406 -3.63 -16.04 -36.88
C LEU A 406 -2.65 -14.87 -36.77
N GLN A 407 -1.76 -14.70 -37.76
CA GLN A 407 -0.82 -13.58 -37.82
C GLN A 407 -1.55 -12.23 -38.00
N ASP A 408 -2.51 -12.16 -38.91
CA ASP A 408 -3.27 -10.94 -39.21
C ASP A 408 -4.18 -10.51 -38.04
N ALA A 409 -4.76 -11.48 -37.32
CA ALA A 409 -5.58 -11.23 -36.13
C ALA A 409 -4.76 -10.59 -35.00
N GLU A 410 -3.52 -11.02 -34.81
CA GLU A 410 -2.65 -10.51 -33.76
C GLU A 410 -2.10 -9.10 -34.09
N ILE A 411 -1.69 -8.87 -35.35
CA ILE A 411 -1.30 -7.54 -35.84
C ILE A 411 -2.48 -6.55 -35.67
N SER A 412 -3.70 -6.99 -36.01
CA SER A 412 -4.91 -6.17 -35.86
C SER A 412 -5.29 -5.87 -34.41
N ARG A 413 -4.90 -6.71 -33.44
CA ARG A 413 -5.06 -6.42 -32.00
C ARG A 413 -4.05 -5.38 -31.54
N MET A 414 -2.78 -5.51 -31.95
CA MET A 414 -1.73 -4.55 -31.60
C MET A 414 -2.03 -3.14 -32.11
N MET A 415 -2.47 -3.01 -33.36
CA MET A 415 -2.79 -1.71 -33.97
C MET A 415 -3.97 -1.00 -33.29
N ARG A 416 -4.99 -1.75 -32.84
CA ARG A 416 -6.14 -1.18 -32.11
C ARG A 416 -5.77 -0.62 -30.73
N ARG A 417 -4.84 -1.26 -30.02
CA ARG A 417 -4.34 -0.79 -28.72
C ARG A 417 -3.51 0.49 -28.85
N SER A 418 -2.71 0.60 -29.92
CA SER A 418 -1.89 1.79 -30.19
C SER A 418 -2.75 3.02 -30.55
N ALA A 419 -3.80 2.85 -31.37
CA ALA A 419 -4.67 3.95 -31.79
C ALA A 419 -5.46 4.58 -30.63
N SER A 420 -6.00 3.77 -29.71
CA SER A 420 -6.77 4.30 -28.56
C SER A 420 -5.91 5.12 -27.60
N HIS A 421 -4.64 4.76 -27.42
CA HIS A 421 -3.72 5.48 -26.55
C HIS A 421 -3.31 6.85 -27.13
N SER A 422 -3.15 6.93 -28.46
CA SER A 422 -2.80 8.18 -29.15
C SER A 422 -3.91 9.24 -29.07
N GLU A 423 -5.18 8.83 -29.18
CA GLU A 423 -6.32 9.76 -29.11
C GLU A 423 -6.55 10.33 -27.70
N GLU A 424 -6.35 9.53 -26.65
CA GLU A 424 -6.45 9.97 -25.25
C GLU A 424 -5.36 11.00 -24.90
N TRP A 425 -4.13 10.75 -25.35
CA TRP A 425 -3.02 11.66 -25.14
C TRP A 425 -3.26 13.02 -25.79
N ARG A 426 -3.74 13.03 -27.05
CA ARG A 426 -4.12 14.27 -27.76
C ARG A 426 -5.30 14.99 -27.10
N ALA A 427 -6.29 14.28 -26.57
CA ALA A 427 -7.43 14.90 -25.88
C ALA A 427 -7.00 15.57 -24.56
N THR A 428 -6.09 14.93 -23.83
CA THR A 428 -5.57 15.43 -22.56
C THR A 428 -4.64 16.63 -22.76
N GLU A 429 -3.77 16.59 -23.76
CA GLU A 429 -2.90 17.71 -24.12
C GLU A 429 -3.70 18.95 -24.56
N ASN A 430 -4.74 18.76 -25.39
CA ASN A 430 -5.61 19.84 -25.83
C ASN A 430 -6.42 20.46 -24.67
N PHE A 431 -6.88 19.63 -23.73
CA PHE A 431 -7.55 20.14 -22.52
C PHE A 431 -6.60 20.98 -21.66
N ALA A 432 -5.38 20.52 -21.44
CA ALA A 432 -4.37 21.27 -20.68
C ALA A 432 -4.03 22.62 -21.34
N ARG A 433 -3.87 22.64 -22.67
CA ARG A 433 -3.64 23.88 -23.43
C ARG A 433 -4.81 24.87 -23.29
N LEU A 434 -6.05 24.40 -23.48
CA LEU A 434 -7.24 25.24 -23.35
C LEU A 434 -7.44 25.77 -21.92
N GLN A 435 -7.15 24.96 -20.91
CA GLN A 435 -7.22 25.38 -19.51
C GLN A 435 -6.18 26.47 -19.19
N ALA A 436 -4.96 26.34 -19.72
CA ALA A 436 -3.91 27.35 -19.57
C ALA A 436 -4.31 28.68 -20.25
N THR A 437 -4.85 28.61 -21.48
CA THR A 437 -5.36 29.80 -22.19
C THR A 437 -6.52 30.46 -21.43
N TYR A 438 -7.47 29.67 -20.92
CA TYR A 438 -8.58 30.19 -20.12
C TYR A 438 -8.11 30.92 -18.87
N ASN A 439 -7.17 30.32 -18.13
CA ASN A 439 -6.60 30.93 -16.92
C ASN A 439 -5.87 32.25 -17.24
N SER A 440 -5.15 32.32 -18.38
CA SER A 440 -4.51 33.55 -18.85
C SER A 440 -5.52 34.66 -19.14
N VAL A 441 -6.62 34.34 -19.82
CA VAL A 441 -7.67 35.31 -20.16
C VAL A 441 -8.39 35.81 -18.90
N VAL A 442 -8.64 34.93 -17.93
CA VAL A 442 -9.23 35.32 -16.64
C VAL A 442 -8.30 36.24 -15.86
N ALA A 443 -7.00 35.94 -15.80
CA ALA A 443 -6.02 36.79 -15.13
C ALA A 443 -5.93 38.19 -15.78
N GLU A 444 -5.96 38.27 -17.11
CA GLU A 444 -5.96 39.53 -17.85
C GLU A 444 -7.23 40.34 -17.57
N LYS A 445 -8.40 39.69 -17.58
CA LYS A 445 -9.68 40.32 -17.21
C LYS A 445 -9.64 40.88 -15.79
N ASP A 446 -9.14 40.12 -14.82
CA ASP A 446 -9.07 40.55 -13.43
C ASP A 446 -8.08 41.71 -13.23
N SER A 447 -6.97 41.73 -13.98
CA SER A 447 -6.04 42.86 -14.04
C SER A 447 -6.72 44.14 -14.57
N ILE A 448 -7.46 44.05 -15.68
CA ILE A 448 -8.20 45.18 -16.27
C ILE A 448 -9.28 45.69 -15.30
N LEU A 449 -9.99 44.79 -14.63
CA LEU A 449 -11.00 45.17 -13.63
C LEU A 449 -10.36 45.87 -12.43
N ALA A 450 -9.19 45.41 -11.98
CA ALA A 450 -8.45 46.05 -10.90
C ALA A 450 -7.96 47.46 -11.30
N GLU A 451 -7.47 47.65 -12.53
CA GLU A 451 -7.11 48.97 -13.05
C GLU A 451 -8.31 49.90 -13.18
N LEU A 452 -9.45 49.41 -13.69
CA LEU A 452 -10.69 50.18 -13.76
C LEU A 452 -11.19 50.59 -12.35
N GLN A 453 -11.05 49.71 -11.37
CA GLN A 453 -11.44 50.00 -9.98
C GLN A 453 -10.49 51.03 -9.34
N LYS A 454 -9.18 50.95 -9.63
CA LYS A 454 -8.18 51.93 -9.23
C LYS A 454 -8.43 53.30 -9.89
N TRP A 455 -8.80 53.32 -11.16
CA TRP A 455 -9.14 54.57 -11.85
C TRP A 455 -10.41 55.20 -11.28
N ARG A 456 -11.44 54.39 -10.96
CA ARG A 456 -12.66 54.87 -10.30
C ARG A 456 -12.41 55.43 -8.90
N SER A 457 -11.51 54.83 -8.12
CA SER A 457 -11.19 55.32 -6.77
C SER A 457 -10.32 56.58 -6.76
N GLN A 458 -9.58 56.83 -7.84
CA GLN A 458 -8.76 58.05 -8.00
C GLN A 458 -9.56 59.26 -8.50
N LYS A 459 -10.77 59.08 -9.04
CA LYS A 459 -11.67 60.18 -9.41
C LYS A 459 -12.43 60.69 -8.18
N THR A 460 -11.91 61.73 -7.53
CA THR A 460 -12.66 62.50 -6.53
C THR A 460 -13.75 63.37 -7.20
N PRO A 461 -14.91 63.61 -6.55
CA PRO A 461 -16.07 64.21 -7.23
C PRO A 461 -15.99 65.73 -7.48
N ALA A 462 -14.85 66.38 -7.24
CA ALA A 462 -14.80 67.84 -7.06
C ALA A 462 -14.33 68.67 -8.28
N ALA A 463 -14.14 68.08 -9.47
CA ALA A 463 -13.74 68.83 -10.66
C ALA A 463 -14.40 68.31 -11.95
N ALA A 464 -15.74 68.20 -11.95
CA ALA A 464 -16.52 67.65 -13.05
C ALA A 464 -17.25 68.71 -13.91
N SER A 465 -16.71 69.93 -14.07
CA SER A 465 -17.33 70.93 -14.96
C SER A 465 -16.66 71.07 -16.33
N ASP A 466 -15.38 70.72 -16.52
CA ASP A 466 -14.70 71.01 -17.79
C ASP A 466 -13.71 69.92 -18.17
N LEU A 467 -14.21 68.78 -18.68
CA LEU A 467 -13.37 67.78 -19.36
C LEU A 467 -13.75 67.65 -20.85
N PRO A 468 -12.77 67.57 -21.78
CA PRO A 468 -13.03 67.67 -23.21
C PRO A 468 -13.69 66.41 -23.79
N ARG A 469 -14.50 66.60 -24.84
CA ARG A 469 -15.15 65.56 -25.68
C ARG A 469 -14.22 64.42 -26.16
N ALA A 470 -12.90 64.57 -26.07
CA ALA A 470 -11.93 63.54 -26.46
C ALA A 470 -11.99 62.28 -25.57
N VAL A 471 -12.35 62.40 -24.28
CA VAL A 471 -12.39 61.26 -23.34
C VAL A 471 -13.58 60.32 -23.60
N ALA A 472 -14.64 60.81 -24.26
CA ALA A 472 -15.79 59.98 -24.62
C ALA A 472 -15.47 58.96 -25.74
N SER A 473 -14.43 59.22 -26.55
CA SER A 473 -14.02 58.31 -27.64
C SER A 473 -13.18 57.13 -27.12
N SER A 474 -12.29 57.35 -26.15
CA SER A 474 -11.51 56.28 -25.51
C SER A 474 -12.39 55.37 -24.66
N ASP A 475 -13.42 55.90 -24.00
CA ASP A 475 -14.38 55.11 -23.22
C ASP A 475 -15.18 54.11 -24.08
N LEU A 476 -15.44 54.45 -25.35
CA LEU A 476 -16.16 53.57 -26.27
C LEU A 476 -15.28 52.40 -26.75
N GLU A 477 -14.00 52.64 -27.03
CA GLU A 477 -13.06 51.57 -27.43
C GLU A 477 -12.72 50.64 -26.28
N VAL A 478 -12.57 51.17 -25.06
CA VAL A 478 -12.39 50.36 -23.85
C VAL A 478 -13.62 49.48 -23.59
N ARG A 479 -14.84 50.03 -23.77
CA ARG A 479 -16.08 49.23 -23.67
C ARG A 479 -16.17 48.14 -24.72
N LYS A 480 -15.90 48.43 -26.00
CA LYS A 480 -15.91 47.42 -27.07
C LYS A 480 -14.88 46.32 -26.84
N THR A 481 -13.69 46.69 -26.34
CA THR A 481 -12.64 45.72 -26.00
C THR A 481 -13.07 44.84 -24.82
N ALA A 482 -13.67 45.43 -23.78
CA ALA A 482 -14.19 44.68 -22.64
C ALA A 482 -15.35 43.75 -23.02
N GLU A 483 -16.28 44.20 -23.87
CA GLU A 483 -17.39 43.38 -24.36
C GLU A 483 -16.89 42.20 -25.21
N LYS A 484 -15.90 42.44 -26.08
CA LYS A 484 -15.25 41.38 -26.84
C LYS A 484 -14.55 40.36 -25.94
N MET A 485 -13.79 40.80 -24.93
CA MET A 485 -13.13 39.90 -23.98
C MET A 485 -14.16 39.10 -23.16
N ILE A 486 -15.29 39.68 -22.79
CA ILE A 486 -16.37 38.96 -22.11
C ILE A 486 -16.94 37.86 -23.01
N GLU A 487 -17.17 38.16 -24.29
CA GLU A 487 -17.71 37.20 -25.24
C GLU A 487 -16.70 36.09 -25.58
N ASP A 488 -15.43 36.45 -25.77
CA ASP A 488 -14.33 35.48 -25.95
C ASP A 488 -14.21 34.58 -24.71
N THR A 489 -14.31 35.14 -23.49
CA THR A 489 -14.31 34.37 -22.24
C THR A 489 -15.50 33.40 -22.17
N ARG A 490 -16.69 33.81 -22.62
CA ARG A 490 -17.87 32.92 -22.68
C ARG A 490 -17.66 31.79 -23.68
N ASN A 491 -17.12 32.09 -24.85
CA ASN A 491 -16.81 31.10 -25.88
C ASN A 491 -15.76 30.10 -25.39
N TYR A 492 -14.68 30.57 -24.75
CA TYR A 492 -13.67 29.69 -24.14
C TYR A 492 -14.27 28.82 -23.03
N LYS A 493 -15.13 29.38 -22.18
CA LYS A 493 -15.82 28.61 -21.13
C LYS A 493 -16.72 27.52 -21.71
N ALA A 494 -17.43 27.80 -22.80
CA ALA A 494 -18.27 26.82 -23.49
C ALA A 494 -17.43 25.70 -24.14
N GLN A 495 -16.32 26.06 -24.80
CA GLN A 495 -15.38 25.09 -25.37
C GLN A 495 -14.74 24.21 -24.28
N LEU A 496 -14.31 24.83 -23.18
CA LEU A 496 -13.75 24.11 -22.03
C LEU A 496 -14.77 23.12 -21.46
N HIS A 497 -16.04 23.52 -21.32
CA HIS A 497 -17.10 22.64 -20.85
C HIS A 497 -17.37 21.47 -21.83
N ALA A 498 -17.39 21.73 -23.15
CA ALA A 498 -17.53 20.68 -24.16
C ALA A 498 -16.37 19.68 -24.13
N TRP A 499 -15.14 20.16 -23.95
CA TRP A 499 -13.96 19.30 -23.80
C TRP A 499 -13.95 18.54 -22.48
N GLN A 500 -14.41 19.13 -21.38
CA GLN A 500 -14.59 18.42 -20.10
C GLN A 500 -15.62 17.28 -20.24
N LEU A 501 -16.73 17.51 -20.95
CA LEU A 501 -17.71 16.46 -21.23
C LEU A 501 -17.13 15.35 -22.10
N LYS A 502 -16.34 15.70 -23.13
CA LYS A 502 -15.65 14.72 -23.99
C LYS A 502 -14.61 13.91 -23.20
N ALA A 503 -13.80 14.58 -22.36
CA ALA A 503 -12.84 13.94 -21.48
C ALA A 503 -13.53 13.01 -20.48
N LYS A 504 -14.64 13.43 -19.85
CA LYS A 504 -15.44 12.57 -18.96
C LYS A 504 -16.03 11.36 -19.70
N LYS A 505 -16.46 11.52 -20.96
CA LYS A 505 -16.97 10.40 -21.77
C LYS A 505 -15.86 9.40 -22.10
N LEU A 506 -14.69 9.88 -22.52
CA LEU A 506 -13.52 9.04 -22.79
C LEU A 506 -13.01 8.35 -21.52
N GLN A 507 -12.97 9.08 -20.40
CA GLN A 507 -12.65 8.53 -19.09
C GLN A 507 -13.64 7.44 -18.68
N LYS A 508 -14.96 7.65 -18.85
CA LYS A 508 -15.96 6.60 -18.58
C LYS A 508 -15.80 5.36 -19.48
N GLN A 509 -15.42 5.55 -20.74
CA GLN A 509 -15.12 4.45 -21.66
C GLN A 509 -13.83 3.70 -21.25
N ARG A 510 -12.79 4.44 -20.87
CA ARG A 510 -11.54 3.91 -20.34
C ARG A 510 -11.76 3.17 -19.04
N ASP A 511 -12.52 3.73 -18.11
CA ASP A 511 -12.85 3.11 -16.82
C ASP A 511 -13.74 1.87 -17.03
N GLY A 512 -14.61 1.86 -18.05
CA GLY A 512 -15.36 0.67 -18.45
C GLY A 512 -14.47 -0.41 -19.08
N LEU A 513 -13.47 -0.03 -19.88
CA LEU A 513 -12.47 -0.95 -20.43
C LEU A 513 -11.52 -1.45 -19.34
N HIS A 514 -11.05 -0.57 -18.45
CA HIS A 514 -10.27 -0.93 -17.28
C HIS A 514 -11.05 -1.80 -16.35
N ARG A 515 -12.36 -1.58 -16.14
CA ARG A 515 -13.17 -2.48 -15.33
C ARG A 515 -13.29 -3.86 -15.98
N LYS A 516 -13.50 -3.94 -17.29
CA LYS A 516 -13.47 -5.23 -18.01
C LYS A 516 -12.09 -5.89 -17.99
N LEU A 517 -11.01 -5.11 -18.09
CA LEU A 517 -9.64 -5.60 -18.01
C LEU A 517 -9.29 -6.02 -16.58
N TRP A 518 -9.78 -5.29 -15.59
CA TRP A 518 -9.65 -5.57 -14.16
C TRP A 518 -10.50 -6.78 -13.77
N ASP A 519 -11.67 -6.99 -14.35
CA ASP A 519 -12.47 -8.20 -14.14
C ASP A 519 -11.75 -9.41 -14.77
N PHE A 520 -11.10 -9.24 -15.91
CA PHE A 520 -10.28 -10.27 -16.55
C PHE A 520 -8.97 -10.53 -15.78
N GLU A 521 -8.26 -9.47 -15.40
CA GLU A 521 -7.05 -9.49 -14.59
C GLU A 521 -7.35 -9.94 -13.17
N ASN A 522 -8.53 -9.73 -12.58
CA ASN A 522 -8.93 -10.28 -11.29
C ASN A 522 -9.36 -11.74 -11.39
N VAL A 523 -9.84 -12.21 -12.55
CA VAL A 523 -10.02 -13.65 -12.77
C VAL A 523 -8.67 -14.36 -12.89
N GLU A 524 -7.64 -13.70 -13.44
CA GLU A 524 -6.26 -14.20 -13.48
C GLU A 524 -5.46 -13.92 -12.19
N GLN A 525 -5.71 -12.80 -11.52
CA GLN A 525 -5.08 -12.41 -10.26
C GLN A 525 -5.73 -13.12 -9.09
N ASN A 526 -7.01 -13.45 -9.08
CA ASN A 526 -7.53 -14.37 -8.05
C ASN A 526 -6.87 -15.74 -8.19
N LYS A 527 -6.52 -16.20 -9.41
CA LYS A 527 -5.67 -17.39 -9.59
C LYS A 527 -4.20 -17.19 -9.17
N GLN A 528 -3.72 -15.96 -8.94
CA GLN A 528 -2.33 -15.65 -8.56
C GLN A 528 -2.17 -15.10 -7.13
N TRP A 529 -3.17 -14.44 -6.55
CA TRP A 529 -3.23 -14.00 -5.15
C TRP A 529 -3.50 -15.18 -4.22
N ASP A 530 -4.21 -16.20 -4.72
CA ASP A 530 -4.25 -17.54 -4.12
C ASP A 530 -2.85 -18.16 -3.95
N ASN A 531 -1.80 -17.62 -4.62
CA ASN A 531 -0.41 -18.08 -4.49
C ASN A 531 0.53 -17.05 -3.81
N HIS A 532 0.06 -15.88 -3.36
CA HIS A 532 0.94 -14.76 -2.92
C HIS A 532 0.67 -14.22 -1.51
N GLU A 533 -0.29 -14.74 -0.74
CA GLU A 533 -0.40 -14.42 0.70
C GLU A 533 0.68 -15.14 1.57
N ASP A 534 1.56 -15.96 0.99
CA ASP A 534 2.56 -16.78 1.71
C ASP A 534 4.01 -16.25 1.72
N GLU A 535 4.29 -15.03 1.26
CA GLU A 535 5.67 -14.51 1.23
C GLU A 535 6.09 -13.69 2.48
N GLU A 536 5.24 -13.49 3.49
CA GLU A 536 5.61 -12.79 4.75
C GLU A 536 6.00 -13.71 5.93
N ASP A 537 5.98 -15.05 5.77
CA ASP A 537 6.40 -16.02 6.82
C ASP A 537 7.55 -16.98 6.37
N GLN A 538 8.29 -16.69 5.28
CA GLN A 538 9.39 -17.54 4.80
C GLN A 538 10.71 -17.36 5.57
N ASP A 539 10.74 -17.85 6.81
CA ASP A 539 11.93 -18.39 7.48
C ASP A 539 11.65 -19.86 7.87
N TYR A 540 11.18 -20.68 6.91
CA TYR A 540 10.93 -22.11 7.10
C TYR A 540 11.79 -22.91 6.11
N ASP A 541 12.69 -23.73 6.66
CA ASP A 541 13.68 -24.50 5.91
C ASP A 541 13.02 -25.67 5.14
N GLY A 542 12.57 -25.40 3.91
CA GLY A 542 12.96 -26.15 2.71
C GLY A 542 12.81 -27.68 2.58
N ASP A 543 12.00 -28.40 3.36
CA ASP A 543 11.80 -29.86 3.18
C ASP A 543 10.33 -30.35 3.01
N ASP A 544 9.29 -29.49 3.04
CA ASP A 544 7.87 -29.91 3.13
C ASP A 544 6.99 -29.71 1.86
N ILE A 545 7.54 -29.87 0.65
CA ILE A 545 6.74 -29.68 -0.60
C ILE A 545 5.73 -30.81 -0.85
N ASP A 546 5.85 -31.94 -0.16
CA ASP A 546 4.96 -33.10 -0.35
C ASP A 546 3.63 -33.02 0.46
N GLU A 547 3.51 -32.10 1.44
CA GLU A 547 2.28 -31.94 2.25
C GLU A 547 1.17 -31.14 1.53
N GLU A 548 1.55 -30.18 0.68
CA GLU A 548 0.59 -29.27 0.02
C GLU A 548 -0.37 -30.05 -0.92
N MET A 549 0.10 -31.15 -1.51
CA MET A 549 -0.67 -31.96 -2.47
C MET A 549 -1.77 -32.82 -1.81
N LEU A 550 -1.59 -33.24 -0.55
CA LEU A 550 -2.56 -34.10 0.16
C LEU A 550 -3.86 -33.36 0.48
N SER A 551 -3.79 -32.05 0.69
CA SER A 551 -4.97 -31.22 0.97
C SER A 551 -5.94 -31.11 -0.21
N TRP A 552 -5.45 -31.26 -1.46
CA TRP A 552 -6.27 -31.15 -2.66
C TRP A 552 -7.10 -32.39 -2.91
N ASP A 553 -6.52 -33.58 -2.74
CA ASP A 553 -7.22 -34.85 -2.98
C ASP A 553 -8.39 -35.03 -2.00
N GLU A 554 -8.19 -34.68 -0.72
CA GLU A 554 -9.24 -34.72 0.29
C GLU A 554 -10.38 -33.75 -0.06
N ARG A 555 -10.04 -32.51 -0.42
CA ARG A 555 -11.02 -31.50 -0.85
C ARG A 555 -11.86 -31.97 -2.04
N PHE A 556 -11.23 -32.46 -3.11
CA PHE A 556 -11.96 -32.89 -4.30
C PHE A 556 -12.88 -34.06 -3.98
N SER A 557 -12.46 -34.99 -3.12
CA SER A 557 -13.34 -36.08 -2.71
C SER A 557 -14.57 -35.61 -1.91
N TYR A 558 -14.46 -34.55 -1.09
CA TYR A 558 -15.64 -33.94 -0.46
C TYR A 558 -16.56 -33.26 -1.48
N ILE A 559 -15.99 -32.57 -2.47
CA ILE A 559 -16.76 -31.90 -3.53
C ILE A 559 -17.51 -32.95 -4.36
N ASP A 560 -16.81 -33.99 -4.82
CA ASP A 560 -17.37 -35.08 -5.61
C ASP A 560 -18.47 -35.80 -4.80
N PHE A 561 -18.25 -36.06 -3.51
CA PHE A 561 -19.27 -36.63 -2.64
C PHE A 561 -20.52 -35.75 -2.56
N MET A 562 -20.36 -34.44 -2.38
CA MET A 562 -21.49 -33.52 -2.28
C MET A 562 -22.26 -33.39 -3.59
N ASP A 563 -21.56 -33.29 -4.71
CA ASP A 563 -22.15 -33.12 -6.04
C ASP A 563 -22.83 -34.43 -6.53
N ASP A 564 -22.28 -35.61 -6.20
CA ASP A 564 -22.86 -36.90 -6.59
C ASP A 564 -24.03 -37.35 -5.68
N THR A 565 -24.01 -36.95 -4.41
CA THR A 565 -25.00 -37.42 -3.41
C THR A 565 -26.26 -36.58 -3.38
N PHE A 566 -26.17 -35.27 -3.64
CA PHE A 566 -27.28 -34.36 -3.42
C PHE A 566 -27.73 -33.69 -4.71
N ASP A 567 -29.00 -33.85 -5.04
CA ASP A 567 -29.61 -33.16 -6.17
C ASP A 567 -29.69 -31.64 -5.94
N GLU A 568 -29.54 -30.88 -7.04
CA GLU A 568 -29.78 -29.44 -7.02
C GLU A 568 -31.27 -29.13 -6.79
N PRO A 569 -31.63 -28.23 -5.85
CA PRO A 569 -33.01 -27.85 -5.61
C PRO A 569 -33.58 -27.08 -6.81
N VAL A 570 -34.76 -27.51 -7.27
CA VAL A 570 -35.43 -27.01 -8.50
C VAL A 570 -35.67 -25.49 -8.48
N ASP A 571 -35.96 -24.93 -7.30
CA ASP A 571 -36.44 -23.54 -7.15
C ASP A 571 -35.35 -22.55 -6.71
N ARG A 572 -34.08 -22.89 -6.86
CA ARG A 572 -32.99 -22.03 -6.40
C ARG A 572 -32.57 -21.00 -7.45
N ALA A 573 -32.75 -19.72 -7.13
CA ALA A 573 -32.08 -18.64 -7.86
C ALA A 573 -30.56 -18.67 -7.62
N GLN A 574 -29.80 -18.32 -8.65
CA GLN A 574 -28.34 -18.43 -8.60
C GLN A 574 -27.77 -17.44 -7.58
N PHE A 575 -26.78 -17.87 -6.79
CA PHE A 575 -26.21 -17.02 -5.74
C PHE A 575 -25.68 -15.67 -6.26
N LYS A 576 -25.25 -15.62 -7.53
CA LYS A 576 -24.76 -14.40 -8.20
C LYS A 576 -25.85 -13.36 -8.48
N GLU A 577 -27.11 -13.76 -8.47
CA GLU A 577 -28.24 -12.88 -8.77
C GLU A 577 -28.71 -12.13 -7.52
N PHE A 578 -28.29 -12.54 -6.32
CA PHE A 578 -28.71 -11.91 -5.08
C PHE A 578 -27.85 -10.70 -4.74
N GLU A 579 -28.52 -9.64 -4.30
CA GLU A 579 -27.89 -8.45 -3.74
C GLU A 579 -27.53 -8.66 -2.25
N PRO A 580 -26.48 -8.00 -1.74
CA PRO A 580 -26.00 -8.18 -0.37
C PRO A 580 -27.04 -7.76 0.68
N ILE A 581 -27.10 -8.44 1.82
CA ILE A 581 -28.03 -8.09 2.91
C ILE A 581 -27.36 -7.34 4.06
N HIS A 582 -26.03 -7.22 4.05
CA HIS A 582 -25.28 -6.52 5.10
C HIS A 582 -23.86 -6.18 4.64
N ASP A 583 -23.27 -5.14 5.22
CA ASP A 583 -21.85 -4.80 5.06
C ASP A 583 -21.08 -5.26 6.30
N ILE A 584 -19.97 -5.98 6.11
CA ILE A 584 -19.17 -6.56 7.21
C ILE A 584 -18.57 -5.46 8.10
N ASP A 585 -18.23 -4.31 7.52
CA ASP A 585 -17.61 -3.17 8.23
C ASP A 585 -18.63 -2.30 8.97
N SER A 586 -19.90 -2.70 9.04
CA SER A 586 -20.89 -1.95 9.81
C SER A 586 -20.55 -1.98 11.31
N GLU A 587 -20.77 -0.86 12.00
CA GLU A 587 -20.46 -0.73 13.45
C GLU A 587 -21.19 -1.76 14.32
N LYS A 588 -22.27 -2.37 13.82
CA LYS A 588 -23.03 -3.38 14.54
C LYS A 588 -22.59 -4.77 14.12
N PRO A 589 -22.32 -5.68 15.08
CA PRO A 589 -22.00 -7.05 14.76
C PRO A 589 -23.16 -7.68 13.98
N TYR A 590 -22.80 -8.40 12.92
CA TYR A 590 -23.72 -9.08 12.01
C TYR A 590 -24.81 -9.90 12.72
N ASP A 591 -24.46 -10.56 13.83
CA ASP A 591 -25.40 -11.33 14.65
C ASP A 591 -26.60 -10.48 15.10
N SER A 592 -26.37 -9.22 15.49
CA SER A 592 -27.46 -8.32 15.91
C SER A 592 -28.41 -7.98 14.77
N PHE A 593 -27.90 -7.81 13.54
CA PHE A 593 -28.70 -7.55 12.36
C PHE A 593 -29.59 -8.75 12.01
N ILE A 594 -29.04 -9.96 12.12
CA ILE A 594 -29.79 -11.19 11.88
C ILE A 594 -30.99 -11.27 12.82
N HIS A 595 -30.79 -11.04 14.10
CA HIS A 595 -31.82 -11.27 15.11
C HIS A 595 -32.98 -10.25 15.07
N GLU A 596 -32.87 -9.17 14.29
CA GLU A 596 -33.96 -8.18 14.13
C GLU A 596 -35.13 -8.69 13.28
N VAL A 597 -34.88 -9.63 12.36
CA VAL A 597 -35.93 -10.18 11.49
C VAL A 597 -36.43 -11.50 12.09
N PRO A 598 -37.75 -11.66 12.36
CA PRO A 598 -38.32 -12.92 12.84
C PRO A 598 -38.04 -14.08 11.87
N ARG A 599 -37.70 -15.26 12.40
CA ARG A 599 -37.32 -16.42 11.60
C ARG A 599 -37.99 -17.68 12.13
N ARG A 600 -38.36 -18.58 11.21
CA ARG A 600 -38.84 -19.92 11.53
C ARG A 600 -37.71 -20.90 11.76
N VAL A 601 -36.59 -20.68 11.06
CA VAL A 601 -35.45 -21.59 10.99
C VAL A 601 -34.22 -20.90 11.61
N PRO A 602 -33.41 -21.60 12.42
CA PRO A 602 -32.19 -21.04 13.02
C PRO A 602 -31.20 -20.54 11.95
N SER A 603 -30.26 -19.68 12.36
CA SER A 603 -29.29 -19.08 11.44
C SER A 603 -27.92 -19.73 11.56
N LEU A 604 -27.23 -19.89 10.43
CA LEU A 604 -25.86 -20.37 10.36
C LEU A 604 -25.01 -19.34 9.61
N HIS A 605 -23.96 -18.86 10.25
CA HIS A 605 -23.01 -17.92 9.67
C HIS A 605 -21.60 -18.49 9.77
N LEU A 606 -20.94 -18.64 8.62
CA LEU A 606 -19.63 -19.27 8.50
C LEU A 606 -18.65 -18.37 7.76
N PRO A 607 -18.25 -17.23 8.37
CA PRO A 607 -17.46 -16.22 7.69
C PRO A 607 -16.08 -16.77 7.29
N LYS A 608 -15.81 -16.89 5.99
CA LYS A 608 -14.55 -17.41 5.43
C LYS A 608 -14.17 -18.83 5.92
N ARG A 609 -15.17 -19.64 6.28
CA ARG A 609 -15.02 -21.04 6.74
C ARG A 609 -15.81 -22.01 5.88
N SER A 610 -16.08 -21.63 4.65
CA SER A 610 -16.91 -22.40 3.75
C SER A 610 -16.47 -22.23 2.31
N VAL A 611 -16.62 -23.30 1.54
CA VAL A 611 -16.24 -23.39 0.12
C VAL A 611 -17.45 -23.85 -0.67
N TRP A 612 -17.70 -23.27 -1.84
CA TRP A 612 -18.74 -23.76 -2.73
C TRP A 612 -18.26 -25.02 -3.47
N THR A 613 -19.09 -26.04 -3.52
CA THR A 613 -18.80 -27.33 -4.19
C THR A 613 -18.89 -27.16 -5.71
N SER A 614 -19.99 -26.59 -6.18
CA SER A 614 -20.27 -26.42 -7.60
C SER A 614 -20.10 -24.97 -8.08
N LYS A 615 -19.93 -24.80 -9.39
CA LYS A 615 -19.91 -23.47 -10.05
C LYS A 615 -21.23 -22.72 -9.90
N ALA A 616 -22.33 -23.46 -9.77
CA ALA A 616 -23.66 -22.91 -9.51
C ALA A 616 -23.81 -22.41 -8.06
N GLN A 617 -22.85 -22.74 -7.18
CA GLN A 617 -22.81 -22.35 -5.78
C GLN A 617 -24.04 -22.85 -5.03
N VAL A 618 -24.42 -24.10 -5.32
CA VAL A 618 -25.60 -24.73 -4.73
C VAL A 618 -25.25 -25.29 -3.35
N HIS A 619 -24.45 -26.36 -3.31
CA HIS A 619 -23.98 -26.94 -2.05
C HIS A 619 -22.69 -26.26 -1.62
N ALA A 620 -22.39 -26.31 -0.33
CA ALA A 620 -21.13 -25.82 0.21
C ALA A 620 -20.50 -26.85 1.14
N LEU A 621 -19.21 -26.74 1.34
CA LEU A 621 -18.48 -27.38 2.42
C LEU A 621 -18.31 -26.35 3.54
N ALA A 622 -18.40 -26.79 4.77
CA ALA A 622 -18.17 -25.99 5.96
C ALA A 622 -17.07 -26.61 6.81
N PHE A 623 -16.12 -25.79 7.24
CA PHE A 623 -14.98 -26.21 8.03
C PHE A 623 -15.13 -25.65 9.45
N ALA A 624 -15.23 -26.56 10.41
CA ALA A 624 -15.26 -26.22 11.83
C ALA A 624 -14.01 -26.78 12.51
N PRO A 625 -13.47 -26.10 13.53
CA PRO A 625 -12.40 -26.69 14.33
C PRO A 625 -12.91 -27.91 15.10
N THR A 626 -12.05 -28.90 15.34
CA THR A 626 -12.41 -30.09 16.12
C THR A 626 -12.45 -29.81 17.64
N GLU A 627 -11.68 -28.82 18.10
CA GLU A 627 -11.61 -28.40 19.50
C GLU A 627 -11.70 -26.87 19.64
N LYS A 628 -12.24 -26.41 20.76
CA LYS A 628 -12.31 -25.01 21.16
C LYS A 628 -11.47 -24.79 22.41
N TYR A 629 -10.74 -23.68 22.43
CA TYR A 629 -9.91 -23.29 23.55
C TYR A 629 -10.69 -22.41 24.53
N ASN A 630 -10.77 -22.83 25.79
CA ASN A 630 -11.39 -22.07 26.86
C ASN A 630 -10.33 -21.27 27.62
N PHE A 631 -10.24 -19.96 27.35
CA PHE A 631 -9.29 -19.07 28.03
C PHE A 631 -9.46 -19.01 29.55
N GLN A 632 -10.68 -19.15 30.07
CA GLN A 632 -10.93 -19.06 31.51
C GLN A 632 -10.35 -20.27 32.25
N MET A 633 -10.43 -21.45 31.63
CA MET A 633 -9.96 -22.69 32.21
C MET A 633 -8.57 -23.10 31.70
N ASN A 634 -8.01 -22.39 30.72
CA ASN A 634 -6.78 -22.76 30.01
C ASN A 634 -6.81 -24.24 29.53
N THR A 635 -7.95 -24.66 28.99
CA THR A 635 -8.18 -26.04 28.56
C THR A 635 -8.79 -26.08 27.17
N TRP A 636 -8.54 -27.20 26.49
CA TRP A 636 -9.20 -27.55 25.25
C TRP A 636 -10.42 -28.40 25.53
N SER A 637 -11.49 -28.15 24.77
CA SER A 637 -12.72 -28.94 24.82
C SER A 637 -13.15 -29.31 23.40
N PRO A 638 -13.70 -30.51 23.15
CA PRO A 638 -14.28 -30.86 21.86
C PRO A 638 -15.29 -29.80 21.40
N TYR A 639 -15.25 -29.44 20.12
CA TYR A 639 -16.14 -28.43 19.55
C TYR A 639 -17.19 -29.07 18.67
N THR A 640 -18.45 -28.99 19.11
CA THR A 640 -19.59 -29.68 18.49
C THR A 640 -20.51 -28.73 17.73
N ALA A 641 -20.14 -27.47 17.47
CA ALA A 641 -21.11 -26.46 17.02
C ALA A 641 -21.80 -26.76 15.68
N LEU A 642 -21.14 -27.45 14.75
CA LEU A 642 -21.76 -27.97 13.53
C LEU A 642 -22.30 -29.40 13.69
N GLN A 643 -21.67 -30.20 14.55
CA GLN A 643 -22.14 -31.54 14.88
C GLN A 643 -23.52 -31.53 15.56
N ASP A 644 -23.76 -30.60 16.49
CA ASP A 644 -25.04 -30.40 17.17
C ASP A 644 -26.13 -29.88 16.22
N ARG A 645 -25.74 -29.51 14.99
CA ARG A 645 -26.60 -29.00 13.91
C ARG A 645 -26.79 -30.03 12.79
N GLU A 646 -26.22 -31.21 12.91
CA GLU A 646 -26.36 -32.26 11.91
C GLU A 646 -27.84 -32.57 11.66
N ASN A 647 -28.21 -32.73 10.38
CA ASN A 647 -29.56 -33.01 9.90
C ASN A 647 -30.62 -31.96 10.27
N GLN A 648 -30.22 -30.77 10.73
CA GLN A 648 -31.15 -29.67 11.02
C GLN A 648 -31.15 -28.64 9.88
N HIS A 649 -32.27 -27.93 9.73
CA HIS A 649 -32.42 -26.85 8.76
C HIS A 649 -31.88 -25.52 9.32
N PHE A 650 -31.19 -24.76 8.48
CA PHE A 650 -30.66 -23.44 8.81
C PHE A 650 -30.78 -22.46 7.65
N ASN A 651 -31.00 -21.19 8.00
CA ASN A 651 -30.76 -20.09 7.08
C ASN A 651 -29.25 -19.83 7.01
N LEU A 652 -28.64 -20.11 5.86
CA LEU A 652 -27.21 -19.92 5.65
C LEU A 652 -26.89 -18.50 5.22
N PHE A 653 -25.90 -17.92 5.88
CA PHE A 653 -25.36 -16.61 5.56
C PHE A 653 -23.87 -16.69 5.29
N MET A 654 -23.45 -16.05 4.21
CA MET A 654 -22.12 -16.20 3.63
C MET A 654 -21.47 -14.85 3.38
N ASN A 655 -20.17 -14.76 3.67
CA ASN A 655 -19.40 -13.56 3.37
C ASN A 655 -18.81 -13.67 1.97
N LYS A 656 -18.92 -12.58 1.19
CA LYS A 656 -18.22 -12.44 -0.09
C LYS A 656 -17.73 -11.01 -0.23
N GLY A 657 -16.40 -10.85 -0.17
CA GLY A 657 -15.78 -9.53 -0.04
C GLY A 657 -16.16 -8.87 1.27
N GLU A 658 -16.59 -7.61 1.21
CA GLU A 658 -17.02 -6.79 2.35
C GLU A 658 -18.51 -6.94 2.68
N HIS A 659 -19.20 -7.89 2.04
CA HIS A 659 -20.65 -8.03 2.17
C HIS A 659 -21.06 -9.41 2.67
N VAL A 660 -22.22 -9.46 3.32
CA VAL A 660 -22.90 -10.69 3.72
C VAL A 660 -24.11 -10.91 2.83
N TYR A 661 -24.31 -12.16 2.42
CA TYR A 661 -25.41 -12.60 1.55
C TYR A 661 -26.22 -13.68 2.26
N TYR A 662 -27.51 -13.72 1.98
CA TYR A 662 -28.35 -14.85 2.31
C TYR A 662 -28.23 -15.91 1.21
N ALA A 663 -27.75 -17.10 1.55
CA ALA A 663 -27.52 -18.17 0.58
C ALA A 663 -28.74 -19.06 0.37
N GLY A 664 -29.69 -19.07 1.30
CA GLY A 664 -30.88 -19.93 1.28
C GLY A 664 -31.04 -20.76 2.55
N GLU A 665 -31.91 -21.77 2.46
CA GLU A 665 -32.12 -22.78 3.50
C GLU A 665 -31.25 -24.02 3.22
N TYR A 666 -30.59 -24.51 4.27
CA TYR A 666 -29.58 -25.56 4.20
C TYR A 666 -29.76 -26.62 5.29
N ILE A 667 -29.36 -27.85 4.98
CA ILE A 667 -29.17 -28.94 5.93
C ILE A 667 -27.67 -29.20 6.09
N VAL A 668 -27.23 -29.39 7.34
CA VAL A 668 -25.84 -29.78 7.66
C VAL A 668 -25.73 -31.29 7.64
N HIS A 669 -24.79 -31.83 6.86
CA HIS A 669 -24.45 -33.25 6.79
C HIS A 669 -23.06 -33.48 7.35
N SER A 670 -22.90 -34.52 8.17
CA SER A 670 -21.57 -34.96 8.57
C SER A 670 -20.89 -35.67 7.38
N LEU A 671 -19.64 -35.32 7.11
CA LEU A 671 -18.82 -36.01 6.10
C LEU A 671 -17.84 -37.00 6.75
N ARG A 672 -18.09 -37.38 8.02
CA ARG A 672 -17.26 -38.35 8.76
C ARG A 672 -17.17 -39.72 8.10
N GLU A 673 -18.17 -40.08 7.30
CA GLU A 673 -18.15 -41.33 6.53
C GLU A 673 -17.17 -41.27 5.35
N ALA A 674 -16.88 -40.07 4.84
CA ALA A 674 -15.92 -39.86 3.78
C ALA A 674 -14.49 -39.72 4.35
N HIS A 675 -14.33 -38.96 5.45
CA HIS A 675 -13.02 -38.65 6.05
C HIS A 675 -13.11 -38.43 7.56
N GLU A 676 -12.07 -38.81 8.29
CA GLU A 676 -12.03 -38.65 9.75
C GLU A 676 -11.83 -37.17 10.15
N PRO A 677 -12.43 -36.70 11.26
CA PRO A 677 -12.16 -35.37 11.79
C PRO A 677 -10.68 -35.18 12.12
N GLY A 678 -10.14 -33.99 11.83
CA GLY A 678 -8.74 -33.66 12.10
C GLY A 678 -7.95 -33.21 10.88
N SER A 679 -8.58 -33.19 9.71
CA SER A 679 -7.99 -32.74 8.46
C SER A 679 -7.45 -31.32 8.52
N GLU A 680 -6.42 -31.06 7.73
CA GLU A 680 -5.85 -29.74 7.59
C GLU A 680 -6.83 -28.77 6.94
N VAL A 681 -6.68 -27.49 7.28
CA VAL A 681 -7.49 -26.42 6.71
C VAL A 681 -7.11 -26.26 5.23
N PRO A 682 -8.06 -26.39 4.27
CA PRO A 682 -7.75 -26.05 2.89
C PRO A 682 -7.25 -24.62 2.77
N TRP A 683 -6.27 -24.38 1.89
CA TRP A 683 -5.61 -23.07 1.75
C TRP A 683 -6.58 -21.92 1.44
N ASP A 684 -7.71 -22.18 0.77
CA ASP A 684 -8.74 -21.18 0.46
C ASP A 684 -9.72 -20.91 1.61
N ILE A 685 -9.59 -21.66 2.71
CA ILE A 685 -10.26 -21.38 3.98
C ILE A 685 -9.37 -20.53 4.87
N SER A 686 -9.93 -19.46 5.41
CA SER A 686 -9.18 -18.57 6.28
C SER A 686 -8.84 -19.24 7.61
N GLN A 687 -7.57 -19.60 7.79
CA GLN A 687 -7.06 -20.13 9.05
C GLN A 687 -7.36 -19.19 10.23
N ALA A 688 -7.26 -17.88 10.02
CA ALA A 688 -7.61 -16.88 11.03
C ALA A 688 -9.10 -16.94 11.44
N ALA A 689 -10.00 -17.31 10.51
CA ALA A 689 -11.41 -17.51 10.82
C ALA A 689 -11.64 -18.80 11.60
N ILE A 690 -10.95 -19.90 11.27
CA ILE A 690 -10.97 -21.14 12.05
C ILE A 690 -10.45 -20.91 13.47
N MET A 691 -9.28 -20.27 13.60
CA MET A 691 -8.72 -19.90 14.91
C MET A 691 -9.68 -19.03 15.73
N ARG A 692 -10.39 -18.08 15.11
CA ARG A 692 -11.40 -17.28 15.79
C ARG A 692 -12.55 -18.13 16.32
N ASP A 693 -13.00 -19.12 15.56
CA ASP A 693 -14.07 -20.03 15.98
C ASP A 693 -13.62 -20.97 17.12
N MET A 694 -12.33 -21.34 17.14
CA MET A 694 -11.67 -22.01 18.28
C MET A 694 -11.58 -21.13 19.53
N GLY A 695 -12.00 -19.87 19.44
CA GLY A 695 -11.90 -18.90 20.52
C GLY A 695 -10.52 -18.27 20.63
N LEU A 696 -9.65 -18.33 19.61
CA LEU A 696 -8.31 -17.73 19.61
C LEU A 696 -8.27 -16.44 18.78
N ARG A 697 -7.26 -15.60 19.04
CA ARG A 697 -6.90 -14.44 18.21
C ARG A 697 -5.86 -14.86 17.16
N SER A 698 -5.79 -14.16 16.03
CA SER A 698 -4.86 -14.46 14.92
C SER A 698 -3.39 -14.56 15.34
N GLY A 699 -2.95 -13.78 16.34
CA GLY A 699 -1.57 -13.83 16.86
C GLY A 699 -1.26 -15.00 17.81
N GLN A 700 -2.19 -15.92 18.07
CA GLN A 700 -2.03 -16.98 19.07
C GLN A 700 -1.71 -18.36 18.46
N LYS A 701 -1.06 -18.39 17.29
CA LYS A 701 -0.63 -19.62 16.59
C LYS A 701 0.17 -20.57 17.50
N ASN A 702 0.94 -20.04 18.45
CA ASN A 702 1.72 -20.85 19.41
C ASN A 702 0.84 -21.75 20.30
N ILE A 703 -0.39 -21.34 20.65
CA ILE A 703 -1.29 -22.16 21.47
C ILE A 703 -1.74 -23.40 20.69
N VAL A 704 -2.03 -23.23 19.39
CA VAL A 704 -2.37 -24.30 18.45
C VAL A 704 -1.16 -25.23 18.26
N ARG A 705 0.01 -24.65 17.94
CA ARG A 705 1.27 -25.41 17.77
C ARG A 705 1.63 -26.26 18.98
N ASN A 706 1.51 -25.71 20.18
CA ASN A 706 1.82 -26.44 21.42
C ASN A 706 0.88 -27.63 21.68
N LYS A 707 -0.36 -27.57 21.18
CA LYS A 707 -1.37 -28.61 21.39
C LYS A 707 -1.34 -29.68 20.30
N PHE A 708 -1.25 -29.28 19.04
CA PHE A 708 -1.41 -30.17 17.88
C PHE A 708 -0.09 -30.52 17.20
N GLY A 709 1.03 -29.87 17.57
CA GLY A 709 2.33 -30.05 16.91
C GLY A 709 2.48 -29.26 15.60
N THR A 710 1.38 -28.72 15.08
CA THR A 710 1.29 -27.94 13.84
C THR A 710 0.74 -26.53 14.13
N PRO A 711 1.19 -25.47 13.43
CA PRO A 711 0.60 -24.14 13.54
C PRO A 711 -0.84 -24.07 12.97
N PHE A 712 -1.28 -25.10 12.25
CA PHE A 712 -2.57 -25.16 11.59
C PHE A 712 -3.61 -25.82 12.50
N PRO A 713 -4.80 -25.21 12.65
CA PRO A 713 -5.84 -25.78 13.49
C PRO A 713 -6.48 -27.00 12.79
N PRO A 714 -6.60 -28.15 13.46
CA PRO A 714 -7.31 -29.30 12.89
C PRO A 714 -8.78 -28.96 12.68
N THR A 715 -9.32 -29.38 11.54
CA THR A 715 -10.71 -29.12 11.16
C THR A 715 -11.48 -30.40 10.88
N GLU A 716 -12.80 -30.25 10.94
CA GLU A 716 -13.76 -31.22 10.46
C GLU A 716 -14.57 -30.57 9.34
N CYS A 717 -14.77 -31.32 8.25
CA CYS A 717 -15.57 -30.90 7.11
C CYS A 717 -17.02 -31.37 7.25
N PHE A 718 -17.96 -30.48 6.95
CA PHE A 718 -19.38 -30.74 6.92
C PHE A 718 -19.95 -30.35 5.56
N GLY A 719 -20.88 -31.15 5.06
CA GLY A 719 -21.66 -30.85 3.88
C GLY A 719 -22.77 -29.87 4.21
N LEU A 720 -22.93 -28.81 3.44
CA LEU A 720 -24.07 -27.92 3.49
C LEU A 720 -24.92 -28.14 2.24
N GLN A 721 -25.98 -28.93 2.38
CA GLN A 721 -26.92 -29.18 1.30
C GLN A 721 -27.96 -28.06 1.25
N CYS A 722 -28.09 -27.38 0.11
CA CYS A 722 -29.20 -26.46 -0.08
C CYS A 722 -30.50 -27.22 -0.31
N VAL A 723 -31.55 -26.85 0.42
CA VAL A 723 -32.88 -27.46 0.32
C VAL A 723 -33.96 -26.48 -0.12
N GLY A 724 -33.66 -25.18 -0.15
CA GLY A 724 -34.61 -24.17 -0.59
C GLY A 724 -34.10 -22.74 -0.41
N PHE A 725 -34.99 -21.78 -0.63
CA PHE A 725 -34.70 -20.36 -0.46
C PHE A 725 -35.93 -19.63 0.06
N ASP A 726 -35.83 -19.05 1.25
CA ASP A 726 -36.90 -18.22 1.83
C ASP A 726 -36.87 -16.82 1.21
N HIS A 727 -37.64 -16.64 0.13
CA HIS A 727 -37.78 -15.36 -0.54
C HIS A 727 -38.36 -14.27 0.36
N GLY A 728 -39.24 -14.63 1.30
CA GLY A 728 -39.83 -13.67 2.24
C GLY A 728 -38.76 -13.12 3.18
N LEU A 729 -38.01 -14.01 3.81
CA LEU A 729 -36.88 -13.63 4.68
C LEU A 729 -35.84 -12.80 3.93
N TYR A 730 -35.50 -13.17 2.69
CA TYR A 730 -34.57 -12.40 1.88
C TYR A 730 -35.04 -10.95 1.66
N MET A 731 -36.31 -10.78 1.26
CA MET A 731 -36.89 -9.46 1.00
C MET A 731 -36.95 -8.62 2.27
N ASP A 732 -37.31 -9.23 3.40
CA ASP A 732 -37.33 -8.55 4.71
C ASP A 732 -35.92 -8.08 5.12
N LEU A 733 -34.90 -8.94 4.96
CA LEU A 733 -33.51 -8.59 5.26
C LEU A 733 -33.00 -7.46 4.35
N ARG A 734 -33.31 -7.51 3.06
CA ARG A 734 -32.96 -6.46 2.10
C ARG A 734 -33.62 -5.13 2.45
N ALA A 735 -34.90 -5.13 2.80
CA ALA A 735 -35.61 -3.92 3.20
C ALA A 735 -34.96 -3.26 4.43
N VAL A 736 -34.57 -4.04 5.44
CA VAL A 736 -33.87 -3.53 6.63
C VAL A 736 -32.49 -2.98 6.26
N TYR A 737 -31.74 -3.67 5.41
CA TYR A 737 -30.43 -3.22 4.95
C TYR A 737 -30.50 -1.91 4.16
N GLU A 738 -31.42 -1.80 3.21
CA GLU A 738 -31.63 -0.60 2.42
C GLU A 738 -32.06 0.59 3.28
N ALA A 739 -32.96 0.36 4.24
CA ALA A 739 -33.38 1.41 5.18
C ALA A 739 -32.20 1.92 6.02
N LYS A 740 -31.34 1.01 6.53
CA LYS A 740 -30.13 1.37 7.26
C LYS A 740 -29.13 2.13 6.39
N ARG A 741 -28.90 1.66 5.17
CA ARG A 741 -27.99 2.30 4.22
C ARG A 741 -28.47 3.70 3.82
N ALA A 742 -29.77 3.87 3.60
CA ALA A 742 -30.37 5.18 3.32
C ALA A 742 -30.18 6.14 4.50
N LEU A 743 -30.39 5.66 5.74
CA LEU A 743 -30.16 6.45 6.95
C LEU A 743 -28.69 6.88 7.08
N SER A 744 -27.75 5.94 6.90
CA SER A 744 -26.30 6.22 6.94
C SER A 744 -25.85 7.17 5.84
N SER A 745 -26.50 7.17 4.67
CA SER A 745 -26.19 8.13 3.59
C SER A 745 -26.76 9.54 3.83
N THR A 746 -27.73 9.66 4.74
CA THR A 746 -28.40 10.93 5.08
C THR A 746 -27.71 11.65 6.23
N LEU A 747 -27.14 10.90 7.17
CA LEU A 747 -26.29 11.39 8.26
C LEU A 747 -24.92 11.80 7.72
#